data_AF-A0A4U0WYD6-F1
#
_entry.id   AF-A0A4U0WYD6-F1
#
_cell.length_a   1.000
_cell.length_b   1.000
_cell.length_c   1.000
_cell.angle_alpha   90.00
_cell.angle_beta   90.00
_cell.angle_gamma   90.00
#
_symmetry.space_group_name_H-M   'P 1'
#
loop_
_entity.id
_entity.type
_entity.pdbx_description
1 polymer ?
#
loop_
_entity_poly.entity_id
_entity_poly.type
_entity_poly.pdbx_seq_one_letter_code
_entity_poly.pdbx_strand_id
1 'polypeptide(L)'
;MHFSASLLSGLALAATAVDAVAPSLGRAAPYSGCASNGIHNSGASTVNSPVACYPAGPSSVVGLSAVTNLLSSVTGLLGRVLGTIDAVTTTAQGVLNDANTCYSTCHTAQPTVILPNSNLGGLSLRAGVYLVGPTNVTVSGTLTLDGQNNPNAVFIIQINGNLNLAANARILLANGAQACNVFFQVGASATLGSGSTVYGNILAAVSVTVNSGSTCHGNLSALSGILNIINSVLYPQGTCNRVASAITTTSTTTTRRTTTTTPKTLATTTSNAPLVGVSVNALGNTIAVGATTTSGALGAGLSVNALGQTVTVGATVATTSGLGAGLTVNALGQTVAIGTTVATPTTTSGALGAGLTVNALGQTVAIGATVATPTTTSGALGAGLTVNALGQTVAIGATVAPGATTTCGNALAAVTVTVTATRRCGIVIVGGSYAGLGVAHKLLKTVIPSLDPKTPYKVTLISGSTHFFWTVGAPRAMLSPYPHDLSDSFIPIADGFTQYSEDSFEFVHGQVTALNTNERTLSVKLSSEIEQGSGGAMTQSFDSLVLAAGGRGPSPLYSIHGSHVLTLEAFRDLHARVPVATTILVVGGGSAGTETAGELGSTYGKTKNITLLSGTDRLLKNLRPAIGARAEGYLRKMGVKVVHNIRVESSKDGGDNGTLVQLSNGETMTVDILITATGRAPASSFLPEFLLDSRKAVVVDDFLRVPAAGPRVYALGDIASTSKGGAVDIKYMMPVAIANITFDLSDGRTGEAHEQRYLPSTKETQLVPVGRSKGVGAVFGWWTPSFFVWLIKGRTFMFPNALKTVLGTV
;
A
#
# COMPACT_ATOMS: atom_id res chain seq x y z
N MET A 1 -25.62 -58.53 29.84
CA MET A 1 -25.00 -57.81 28.71
C MET A 1 -25.71 -56.47 28.57
N HIS A 2 -25.07 -55.43 29.10
CA HIS A 2 -25.49 -54.03 28.99
C HIS A 2 -24.71 -53.37 27.86
N PHE A 3 -25.31 -52.43 27.13
CA PHE A 3 -24.64 -51.17 26.81
C PHE A 3 -25.70 -50.07 26.68
N SER A 4 -25.71 -49.19 27.68
CA SER A 4 -26.40 -47.89 27.68
C SER A 4 -25.40 -46.83 27.20
N ALA A 5 -25.77 -46.01 26.23
CA ALA A 5 -25.02 -44.82 25.84
C ALA A 5 -25.59 -43.60 26.56
N SER A 6 -24.92 -43.17 27.62
CA SER A 6 -25.20 -41.93 28.35
C SER A 6 -24.40 -40.76 27.75
N LEU A 7 -25.14 -39.71 27.38
CA LEU A 7 -24.65 -38.35 27.15
C LEU A 7 -23.74 -37.90 28.31
N LEU A 8 -22.50 -37.48 28.01
CA LEU A 8 -21.73 -36.61 28.90
C LEU A 8 -21.40 -35.32 28.16
N SER A 9 -22.06 -34.26 28.60
CA SER A 9 -21.81 -32.86 28.26
C SER A 9 -20.40 -32.45 28.73
N GLY A 10 -19.50 -32.21 27.78
CA GLY A 10 -18.21 -31.55 28.04
C GLY A 10 -18.43 -30.06 28.26
N LEU A 11 -18.41 -29.65 29.53
CA LEU A 11 -18.34 -28.25 29.95
C LEU A 11 -17.00 -27.68 29.44
N ALA A 12 -17.05 -26.88 28.38
CA ALA A 12 -15.89 -26.12 27.93
C ALA A 12 -15.58 -25.05 28.97
N LEU A 13 -14.57 -25.32 29.82
CA LEU A 13 -13.90 -24.29 30.58
C LEU A 13 -13.31 -23.31 29.55
N ALA A 14 -13.93 -22.13 29.40
CA ALA A 14 -13.35 -21.02 28.69
C ALA A 14 -12.12 -20.56 29.50
N ALA A 15 -10.97 -21.17 29.23
CA ALA A 15 -9.69 -20.65 29.66
C ALA A 15 -9.54 -19.27 29.00
N THR A 16 -9.51 -18.22 29.82
CA THR A 16 -9.14 -16.89 29.38
C THR A 16 -7.69 -16.95 28.88
N ALA A 17 -7.50 -17.00 27.56
CA ALA A 17 -6.19 -16.91 26.96
C ALA A 17 -5.61 -15.53 27.29
N VAL A 18 -4.56 -15.51 28.10
CA VAL A 18 -3.72 -14.32 28.23
C VAL A 18 -2.95 -14.23 26.93
N ASP A 19 -3.22 -13.20 26.12
CA ASP A 19 -2.52 -13.00 24.85
C ASP A 19 -1.00 -12.98 25.09
N ALA A 20 -0.26 -13.78 24.31
CA ALA A 20 1.19 -13.82 24.39
C ALA A 20 1.77 -12.43 24.10
N VAL A 21 2.71 -11.97 24.93
CA VAL A 21 3.40 -10.70 24.69
C VAL A 21 4.49 -10.92 23.62
N ALA A 22 4.50 -10.08 22.59
CA ALA A 22 5.48 -10.17 21.52
C ALA A 22 6.91 -9.97 22.06
N PRO A 23 7.83 -10.94 21.87
CA PRO A 23 9.24 -10.77 22.18
C PRO A 23 9.86 -9.61 21.40
N SER A 24 10.84 -8.93 22.01
CA SER A 24 11.55 -7.83 21.35
C SER A 24 12.80 -8.32 20.65
N LEU A 25 12.97 -7.97 19.38
CA LEU A 25 14.22 -8.17 18.64
C LEU A 25 15.25 -7.06 18.90
N GLY A 26 14.90 -6.01 19.66
CA GLY A 26 15.80 -4.91 19.98
C GLY A 26 16.49 -4.35 18.74
N ARG A 27 17.82 -4.29 18.77
CA ARG A 27 18.66 -3.81 17.66
C ARG A 27 18.62 -4.74 16.43
N ALA A 28 18.19 -5.99 16.57
CA ALA A 28 18.06 -6.92 15.44
C ALA A 28 16.83 -6.66 14.57
N ALA A 29 15.81 -5.95 15.08
CA ALA A 29 14.57 -5.67 14.35
C ALA A 29 14.79 -5.03 12.95
N PRO A 30 15.66 -4.00 12.78
CA PRO A 30 15.93 -3.42 11.47
C PRO A 30 16.85 -4.27 10.56
N TYR A 31 17.42 -5.37 11.04
CA TYR A 31 18.31 -6.22 10.26
C TYR A 31 17.53 -7.34 9.55
N SER A 32 17.91 -7.63 8.31
CA SER A 32 17.34 -8.74 7.54
C SER A 32 17.85 -10.09 8.03
N GLY A 33 19.02 -10.10 8.67
CA GLY A 33 19.54 -11.25 9.37
C GLY A 33 20.83 -10.98 10.11
N CYS A 34 21.17 -11.88 11.01
CA CYS A 34 22.44 -11.89 11.70
C CYS A 34 22.98 -13.31 11.88
N ALA A 35 24.30 -13.46 11.94
CA ALA A 35 24.93 -14.76 12.07
C ALA A 35 26.19 -14.70 12.95
N SER A 36 26.51 -15.84 13.57
CA SER A 36 27.68 -15.95 14.44
C SER A 36 28.97 -16.31 13.69
N ASN A 37 28.88 -17.28 12.78
CA ASN A 37 30.03 -17.86 12.08
C ASN A 37 30.19 -17.42 10.62
N GLY A 38 29.30 -16.58 10.09
CA GLY A 38 29.41 -16.04 8.74
C GLY A 38 28.08 -15.80 8.05
N ILE A 39 28.12 -15.00 6.99
CA ILE A 39 26.99 -14.79 6.07
C ILE A 39 27.49 -15.07 4.66
N HIS A 40 26.98 -16.14 4.05
CA HIS A 40 27.41 -16.57 2.73
C HIS A 40 26.28 -16.39 1.74
N ASN A 41 26.57 -15.70 0.65
CA ASN A 41 25.65 -15.54 -0.45
C ASN A 41 26.20 -16.17 -1.73
N SER A 42 25.35 -16.91 -2.43
CA SER A 42 25.62 -17.45 -3.75
C SER A 42 24.56 -16.95 -4.75
N GLY A 43 24.97 -16.15 -5.72
CA GLY A 43 24.10 -15.58 -6.75
C GLY A 43 23.51 -14.20 -6.42
N ALA A 44 22.57 -13.73 -7.22
CA ALA A 44 22.06 -12.36 -7.22
C ALA A 44 20.94 -12.13 -6.19
N SER A 45 21.26 -12.27 -4.90
CA SER A 45 20.30 -11.99 -3.82
C SER A 45 20.14 -10.49 -3.55
N THR A 46 18.95 -10.08 -3.11
CA THR A 46 18.66 -8.71 -2.66
C THR A 46 18.29 -8.71 -1.18
N VAL A 47 19.11 -8.09 -0.35
CA VAL A 47 18.87 -7.92 1.08
C VAL A 47 18.49 -6.46 1.32
N ASN A 48 17.23 -6.21 1.68
CA ASN A 48 16.65 -4.86 1.73
C ASN A 48 16.91 -4.09 3.03
N SER A 49 17.81 -4.57 3.89
CA SER A 49 18.26 -3.86 5.09
C SER A 49 19.65 -4.35 5.54
N PRO A 50 20.27 -3.74 6.57
CA PRO A 50 21.56 -4.19 7.08
C PRO A 50 21.61 -5.66 7.50
N VAL A 51 22.83 -6.21 7.51
CA VAL A 51 23.15 -7.55 8.05
C VAL A 51 24.27 -7.47 9.07
N ALA A 52 24.25 -8.34 10.08
CA ALA A 52 25.24 -8.35 11.15
C ALA A 52 25.95 -9.70 11.30
N CYS A 53 27.27 -9.69 11.43
CA CYS A 53 28.09 -10.88 11.64
C CYS A 53 29.02 -10.68 12.84
N TYR A 54 28.91 -11.54 13.86
CA TYR A 54 29.74 -11.44 15.07
C TYR A 54 29.78 -12.79 15.81
N PRO A 55 30.92 -13.29 16.31
CA PRO A 55 32.24 -12.67 16.35
C PRO A 55 33.03 -12.88 15.05
N ALA A 56 32.50 -13.62 14.08
CA ALA A 56 33.21 -13.89 12.84
C ALA A 56 33.55 -12.60 12.08
N GLY A 57 34.78 -12.57 11.55
CA GLY A 57 35.38 -11.44 10.85
C GLY A 57 34.65 -11.04 9.56
N PRO A 58 34.94 -9.85 9.00
CA PRO A 58 34.42 -9.44 7.69
C PRO A 58 34.71 -10.46 6.56
N SER A 59 35.81 -11.22 6.66
CA SER A 59 36.17 -12.30 5.73
C SER A 59 35.19 -13.48 5.72
N SER A 60 34.35 -13.61 6.75
CA SER A 60 33.28 -14.60 6.84
C SER A 60 31.95 -14.11 6.24
N VAL A 61 31.93 -12.87 5.72
CA VAL A 61 30.84 -12.38 4.87
C VAL A 61 31.26 -12.54 3.42
N VAL A 62 30.74 -13.57 2.76
CA VAL A 62 31.15 -13.98 1.42
C VAL A 62 30.01 -13.75 0.44
N GLY A 63 30.31 -13.19 -0.73
CA GLY A 63 29.33 -13.08 -1.82
C GLY A 63 28.27 -11.98 -1.64
N LEU A 64 28.39 -11.12 -0.63
CA LEU A 64 27.54 -9.95 -0.38
C LEU A 64 28.33 -8.65 -0.50
N SER A 65 27.68 -7.61 -1.02
CA SER A 65 28.25 -6.26 -1.09
C SER A 65 27.27 -5.23 -0.56
N ALA A 66 27.74 -4.38 0.36
CA ALA A 66 26.98 -3.24 0.88
C ALA A 66 26.90 -2.14 -0.18
N VAL A 67 25.69 -1.64 -0.43
CA VAL A 67 25.47 -0.53 -1.33
C VAL A 67 25.06 0.69 -0.52
N THR A 68 26.06 1.50 -0.17
CA THR A 68 25.92 2.72 0.64
C THR A 68 25.38 3.91 -0.16
N ASN A 69 25.47 3.86 -1.49
CA ASN A 69 24.83 4.79 -2.43
C ASN A 69 24.08 3.99 -3.50
N LEU A 70 22.80 4.32 -3.75
CA LEU A 70 21.96 3.69 -4.79
C LEU A 70 22.54 3.77 -6.22
N LEU A 71 23.63 4.52 -6.42
CA LEU A 71 24.35 4.75 -7.67
C LEU A 71 25.60 3.87 -7.87
N SER A 72 26.02 3.10 -6.86
CA SER A 72 27.20 2.23 -6.98
C SER A 72 26.80 0.89 -7.62
N SER A 73 27.24 0.65 -8.86
CA SER A 73 27.13 -0.65 -9.53
C SER A 73 28.03 -1.68 -8.84
N VAL A 74 27.45 -2.65 -8.14
CA VAL A 74 28.16 -3.88 -7.79
C VAL A 74 28.21 -4.70 -9.08
N THR A 75 29.32 -4.63 -9.80
CA THR A 75 29.59 -5.50 -10.96
C THR A 75 29.84 -6.92 -10.47
N GLY A 76 28.99 -7.87 -10.87
CA GLY A 76 29.16 -9.31 -10.64
C GLY A 76 27.90 -10.00 -10.13
N LEU A 77 27.91 -11.34 -10.16
CA LEU A 77 26.87 -12.26 -9.67
C LEU A 77 26.73 -12.27 -8.13
N LEU A 78 27.04 -11.15 -7.48
CA LEU A 78 27.07 -10.98 -6.03
C LEU A 78 25.73 -10.51 -5.51
N GLY A 79 25.41 -10.88 -4.27
CA GLY A 79 24.25 -10.38 -3.55
C GLY A 79 24.46 -8.95 -3.08
N ARG A 80 23.39 -8.19 -3.04
CA ARG A 80 23.39 -6.77 -2.65
C ARG A 80 22.71 -6.57 -1.31
N VAL A 81 23.31 -5.75 -0.46
CA VAL A 81 22.73 -5.28 0.81
C VAL A 81 22.39 -3.79 0.69
N LEU A 82 21.12 -3.45 0.92
CA LEU A 82 20.64 -2.08 1.11
C LEU A 82 20.87 -1.67 2.56
N GLY A 83 22.03 -1.08 2.83
CA GLY A 83 22.47 -0.72 4.18
C GLY A 83 23.91 -1.17 4.43
N THR A 84 24.24 -1.33 5.71
CA THR A 84 25.57 -1.75 6.17
C THR A 84 25.71 -3.27 6.25
N ILE A 85 26.95 -3.74 6.09
CA ILE A 85 27.38 -5.06 6.53
C ILE A 85 28.20 -4.82 7.80
N ASP A 86 27.60 -5.04 8.96
CA ASP A 86 28.22 -4.82 10.24
C ASP A 86 28.92 -6.10 10.71
N ALA A 87 30.25 -6.14 10.66
CA ALA A 87 31.04 -7.30 11.09
C ALA A 87 32.05 -6.92 12.17
N VAL A 88 32.06 -7.65 13.29
CA VAL A 88 32.97 -7.42 14.44
C VAL A 88 32.87 -6.00 15.03
N THR A 89 31.71 -5.36 14.91
CA THR A 89 31.43 -4.06 15.55
C THR A 89 30.66 -4.26 16.85
N THR A 90 30.68 -3.26 17.74
CA THR A 90 29.82 -3.23 18.94
C THR A 90 28.34 -3.27 18.59
N THR A 91 27.97 -2.70 17.44
CA THR A 91 26.64 -2.79 16.85
C THR A 91 26.29 -4.24 16.47
N ALA A 92 27.17 -4.93 15.73
CA ALA A 92 26.95 -6.33 15.32
C ALA A 92 26.83 -7.26 16.54
N GLN A 93 27.68 -7.06 17.55
CA GLN A 93 27.58 -7.76 18.83
C GLN A 93 26.23 -7.50 19.53
N GLY A 94 25.77 -6.26 19.56
CA GLY A 94 24.48 -5.88 20.16
C GLY A 94 23.28 -6.50 19.42
N VAL A 95 23.33 -6.54 18.08
CA VAL A 95 22.32 -7.19 17.24
C VAL A 95 22.22 -8.68 17.56
N LEU A 96 23.36 -9.39 17.60
CA LEU A 96 23.34 -10.82 17.89
C LEU A 96 22.92 -11.12 19.34
N ASN A 97 23.27 -10.25 20.30
CA ASN A 97 22.83 -10.38 21.69
C ASN A 97 21.31 -10.20 21.84
N ASP A 98 20.73 -9.20 21.17
CA ASP A 98 19.29 -8.97 21.20
C ASP A 98 18.54 -10.12 20.50
N ALA A 99 19.08 -10.67 19.40
CA ALA A 99 18.56 -11.87 18.76
C ALA A 99 18.60 -13.12 19.66
N ASN A 100 19.71 -13.34 20.39
CA ASN A 100 19.84 -14.42 21.39
C ASN A 100 18.88 -14.23 22.57
N THR A 101 18.66 -13.00 23.01
CA THR A 101 17.70 -12.66 24.07
C THR A 101 16.26 -12.95 23.62
N CYS A 102 15.93 -12.57 22.38
CA CYS A 102 14.65 -12.86 21.76
C CYS A 102 14.43 -14.38 21.63
N TYR A 103 15.45 -15.13 21.18
CA TYR A 103 15.42 -16.59 21.10
C TYR A 103 15.13 -17.22 22.47
N SER A 104 15.86 -16.79 23.51
CA SER A 104 15.70 -17.31 24.87
C SER A 104 14.31 -16.98 25.44
N THR A 105 13.79 -15.79 25.13
CA THR A 105 12.43 -15.37 25.50
C THR A 105 11.39 -16.25 24.81
N CYS A 106 11.56 -16.50 23.51
CA CYS A 106 10.68 -17.38 22.75
C CYS A 106 10.74 -18.82 23.27
N HIS A 107 11.92 -19.33 23.60
CA HIS A 107 12.14 -20.70 24.07
C HIS A 107 11.54 -20.96 25.47
N THR A 108 11.54 -19.94 26.33
CA THR A 108 11.02 -20.04 27.70
C THR A 108 9.56 -19.63 27.84
N ALA A 109 8.94 -19.09 26.77
CA ALA A 109 7.52 -18.78 26.73
C ALA A 109 6.69 -20.05 27.01
N GLN A 110 5.71 -19.95 27.89
CA GLN A 110 4.88 -21.10 28.27
C GLN A 110 3.97 -21.51 27.10
N PRO A 111 4.07 -22.75 26.59
CA PRO A 111 3.24 -23.21 25.48
C PRO A 111 1.76 -23.23 25.84
N THR A 112 0.95 -22.58 25.02
CA THR A 112 -0.51 -22.64 25.10
C THR A 112 -1.07 -23.87 24.37
N VAL A 113 -0.35 -24.38 23.37
CA VAL A 113 -0.76 -25.51 22.54
C VAL A 113 0.46 -26.38 22.22
N ILE A 114 0.29 -27.71 22.31
CA ILE A 114 1.26 -28.68 21.82
C ILE A 114 0.76 -29.22 20.48
N LEU A 115 1.56 -29.04 19.42
CA LEU A 115 1.25 -29.54 18.08
C LEU A 115 1.95 -30.89 17.89
N PRO A 116 1.23 -32.02 17.76
CA PRO A 116 1.85 -33.33 17.55
C PRO A 116 2.38 -33.53 16.12
N ASN A 117 2.09 -32.59 15.21
CA ASN A 117 2.36 -32.70 13.79
C ASN A 117 3.86 -32.61 13.47
N SER A 118 4.37 -33.55 12.66
CA SER A 118 5.70 -33.45 12.05
C SER A 118 5.72 -32.55 10.81
N ASN A 119 4.54 -32.14 10.35
CA ASN A 119 4.36 -31.26 9.20
C ASN A 119 3.30 -30.20 9.51
N LEU A 120 3.66 -28.92 9.39
CA LEU A 120 2.76 -27.79 9.65
C LEU A 120 2.04 -27.29 8.38
N GLY A 121 2.37 -27.87 7.22
CA GLY A 121 1.71 -27.56 5.96
C GLY A 121 0.22 -27.90 5.98
N GLY A 122 -0.61 -26.96 5.51
CA GLY A 122 -2.08 -27.05 5.51
C GLY A 122 -2.76 -26.59 6.80
N LEU A 123 -1.99 -26.25 7.86
CA LEU A 123 -2.55 -25.79 9.12
C LEU A 123 -2.85 -24.28 9.08
N SER A 124 -3.89 -23.88 9.81
CA SER A 124 -4.17 -22.49 10.14
C SER A 124 -4.11 -22.31 11.66
N LEU A 125 -3.05 -21.64 12.13
CA LEU A 125 -2.82 -21.38 13.55
C LEU A 125 -3.39 -20.03 13.94
N ARG A 126 -3.91 -19.92 15.17
CA ARG A 126 -4.36 -18.66 15.77
C ARG A 126 -3.25 -18.06 16.64
N ALA A 127 -3.43 -16.86 17.17
CA ALA A 127 -2.47 -16.28 18.12
C ALA A 127 -2.21 -17.25 19.29
N GLY A 128 -0.96 -17.41 19.69
CA GLY A 128 -0.57 -18.32 20.76
C GLY A 128 0.90 -18.71 20.76
N VAL A 129 1.29 -19.43 21.81
CA VAL A 129 2.61 -20.08 21.96
C VAL A 129 2.44 -21.57 21.68
N TYR A 130 3.17 -22.08 20.70
CA TYR A 130 3.07 -23.44 20.19
C TYR A 130 4.37 -24.19 20.45
N LEU A 131 4.29 -25.36 21.07
CA LEU A 131 5.38 -26.32 21.11
C LEU A 131 5.12 -27.41 20.07
N VAL A 132 6.02 -27.55 19.10
CA VAL A 132 5.92 -28.62 18.10
C VAL A 132 6.59 -29.87 18.65
N GLY A 133 5.82 -30.95 18.76
CA GLY A 133 6.22 -32.18 19.46
C GLY A 133 7.40 -32.91 18.80
N PRO A 134 7.40 -33.12 17.47
CA PRO A 134 8.54 -33.75 16.78
C PRO A 134 9.79 -32.87 16.76
N THR A 135 10.96 -33.51 16.88
CA THR A 135 12.25 -32.82 16.83
C THR A 135 12.50 -32.13 15.49
N ASN A 136 12.15 -32.78 14.37
CA ASN A 136 12.28 -32.17 13.05
C ASN A 136 10.90 -31.92 12.45
N VAL A 137 10.70 -30.71 11.93
CA VAL A 137 9.42 -30.22 11.45
C VAL A 137 9.55 -29.82 10.00
N THR A 138 8.58 -30.24 9.19
CA THR A 138 8.47 -29.82 7.80
C THR A 138 7.29 -28.85 7.62
N VAL A 139 7.36 -27.98 6.62
CA VAL A 139 6.18 -27.28 6.10
C VAL A 139 6.06 -27.63 4.62
N SER A 140 5.10 -28.50 4.28
CA SER A 140 4.79 -28.80 2.88
C SER A 140 3.54 -28.04 2.43
N GLY A 141 3.67 -27.10 1.50
CA GLY A 141 2.56 -26.23 1.10
C GLY A 141 2.44 -25.02 2.04
N THR A 142 1.23 -24.65 2.47
CA THR A 142 0.97 -23.39 3.18
C THR A 142 0.67 -23.58 4.66
N LEU A 143 1.43 -22.92 5.54
CA LEU A 143 1.08 -22.67 6.93
C LEU A 143 0.46 -21.27 7.03
N THR A 144 -0.77 -21.16 7.52
CA THR A 144 -1.47 -19.89 7.70
C THR A 144 -1.44 -19.47 9.17
N LEU A 145 -1.11 -18.21 9.42
CA LEU A 145 -1.15 -17.57 10.74
C LEU A 145 -2.30 -16.56 10.73
N ASP A 146 -3.40 -16.91 11.38
CA ASP A 146 -4.65 -16.17 11.37
C ASP A 146 -4.77 -15.29 12.62
N GLY A 147 -4.68 -13.98 12.43
CA GLY A 147 -4.78 -12.99 13.48
C GLY A 147 -6.20 -12.74 13.96
N GLN A 148 -7.23 -13.30 13.33
CA GLN A 148 -8.64 -13.12 13.68
C GLN A 148 -9.08 -11.66 13.78
N ASN A 149 -8.58 -10.83 12.87
CA ASN A 149 -8.73 -9.37 12.83
C ASN A 149 -8.05 -8.63 14.00
N ASN A 150 -7.17 -9.29 14.75
CA ASN A 150 -6.36 -8.69 15.80
C ASN A 150 -4.96 -8.31 15.28
N PRO A 151 -4.67 -7.02 15.06
CA PRO A 151 -3.33 -6.56 14.65
C PRO A 151 -2.22 -6.83 15.67
N ASN A 152 -2.58 -7.09 16.93
CA ASN A 152 -1.65 -7.46 17.99
C ASN A 152 -1.48 -8.98 18.15
N ALA A 153 -2.07 -9.80 17.27
CA ALA A 153 -1.94 -11.25 17.35
C ALA A 153 -0.47 -11.69 17.34
N VAL A 154 -0.06 -12.42 18.38
CA VAL A 154 1.31 -12.92 18.56
C VAL A 154 1.37 -14.42 18.34
N PHE A 155 2.37 -14.86 17.59
CA PHE A 155 2.62 -16.27 17.29
C PHE A 155 4.06 -16.60 17.68
N ILE A 156 4.22 -17.48 18.67
CA ILE A 156 5.53 -18.03 19.05
C ILE A 156 5.50 -19.52 18.76
N ILE A 157 6.34 -19.99 17.85
CA ILE A 157 6.39 -21.38 17.41
C ILE A 157 7.75 -21.95 17.81
N GLN A 158 7.75 -22.81 18.81
CA GLN A 158 8.92 -23.48 19.38
C GLN A 158 9.12 -24.84 18.70
N ILE A 159 10.30 -25.04 18.12
CA ILE A 159 10.71 -26.26 17.42
C ILE A 159 12.03 -26.72 18.04
N ASN A 160 12.09 -27.95 18.57
CA ASN A 160 13.27 -28.42 19.30
C ASN A 160 14.45 -28.81 18.39
N GLY A 161 14.21 -29.13 17.12
CA GLY A 161 15.27 -29.45 16.13
C GLY A 161 15.11 -28.62 14.87
N ASN A 162 15.10 -29.24 13.68
CA ASN A 162 15.15 -28.50 12.42
C ASN A 162 13.77 -28.05 11.94
N LEU A 163 13.72 -26.87 11.31
CA LEU A 163 12.59 -26.38 10.52
C LEU A 163 12.93 -26.48 9.04
N ASN A 164 12.19 -27.29 8.28
CA ASN A 164 12.41 -27.48 6.85
C ASN A 164 11.17 -27.08 6.05
N LEU A 165 11.27 -26.02 5.25
CA LEU A 165 10.25 -25.67 4.28
C LEU A 165 10.53 -26.43 2.98
N ALA A 166 9.53 -27.13 2.45
CA ALA A 166 9.61 -27.74 1.12
C ALA A 166 9.70 -26.67 0.03
N ALA A 167 10.06 -27.05 -1.20
CA ALA A 167 10.04 -26.13 -2.33
C ALA A 167 8.63 -25.52 -2.52
N ASN A 168 8.56 -24.21 -2.76
CA ASN A 168 7.35 -23.41 -2.88
C ASN A 168 6.45 -23.40 -1.62
N ALA A 169 6.96 -23.81 -0.46
CA ALA A 169 6.21 -23.72 0.79
C ALA A 169 6.02 -22.27 1.22
N ARG A 170 4.90 -21.99 1.91
CA ARG A 170 4.52 -20.64 2.28
C ARG A 170 4.14 -20.57 3.75
N ILE A 171 4.64 -19.57 4.47
CA ILE A 171 4.14 -19.17 5.78
C ILE A 171 3.46 -17.81 5.56
N LEU A 172 2.13 -17.80 5.56
CA LEU A 172 1.32 -16.63 5.22
C LEU A 172 0.58 -16.08 6.43
N LEU A 173 0.32 -14.78 6.40
CA LEU A 173 -0.46 -14.08 7.41
C LEU A 173 -1.90 -13.89 6.91
N ALA A 174 -2.88 -14.03 7.78
CA ALA A 174 -4.29 -13.79 7.50
C ALA A 174 -4.94 -12.93 8.59
N ASN A 175 -6.03 -12.25 8.22
CA ASN A 175 -6.92 -11.50 9.11
C ASN A 175 -6.18 -10.68 10.17
N GLY A 176 -5.36 -9.72 9.75
CA GLY A 176 -4.68 -8.79 10.67
C GLY A 176 -3.42 -9.31 11.35
N ALA A 177 -3.00 -10.57 11.16
CA ALA A 177 -1.69 -11.02 11.63
C ALA A 177 -0.56 -10.19 10.98
N GLN A 178 0.49 -9.88 11.74
CA GLN A 178 1.62 -9.05 11.31
C GLN A 178 2.95 -9.77 11.52
N ALA A 179 3.86 -9.74 10.54
CA ALA A 179 5.12 -10.50 10.56
C ALA A 179 6.00 -10.16 11.78
N CYS A 180 5.93 -8.90 12.23
CA CYS A 180 6.62 -8.41 13.42
C CYS A 180 6.15 -9.05 14.73
N ASN A 181 4.99 -9.72 14.76
CA ASN A 181 4.50 -10.48 15.91
C ASN A 181 4.63 -12.01 15.72
N VAL A 182 5.36 -12.47 14.70
CA VAL A 182 5.56 -13.91 14.41
C VAL A 182 7.02 -14.29 14.69
N PHE A 183 7.21 -15.34 15.50
CA PHE A 183 8.52 -15.80 15.94
C PHE A 183 8.61 -17.33 15.83
N PHE A 184 9.59 -17.81 15.06
CA PHE A 184 9.99 -19.21 15.02
C PHE A 184 11.27 -19.38 15.81
N GLN A 185 11.18 -20.02 16.97
CA GLN A 185 12.34 -20.46 17.73
C GLN A 185 12.69 -21.88 17.28
N VAL A 186 13.89 -22.05 16.71
CA VAL A 186 14.33 -23.31 16.11
C VAL A 186 15.59 -23.81 16.83
N GLY A 187 15.50 -24.97 17.48
CA GLY A 187 16.55 -25.54 18.32
C GLY A 187 17.76 -26.10 17.56
N ALA A 188 17.64 -26.27 16.24
CA ALA A 188 18.75 -26.62 15.36
C ALA A 188 18.88 -25.61 14.19
N SER A 189 18.80 -26.08 12.94
CA SER A 189 18.88 -25.24 11.75
C SER A 189 17.53 -25.06 11.07
N ALA A 190 17.35 -23.94 10.37
CA ALA A 190 16.21 -23.70 9.50
C ALA A 190 16.63 -23.74 8.03
N THR A 191 15.90 -24.47 7.20
CA THR A 191 16.14 -24.56 5.76
C THR A 191 14.88 -24.17 4.99
N LEU A 192 14.97 -23.12 4.18
CA LEU A 192 13.91 -22.67 3.31
C LEU A 192 14.11 -23.26 1.93
N GLY A 193 13.21 -24.13 1.47
CA GLY A 193 13.23 -24.71 0.12
C GLY A 193 13.11 -23.64 -0.97
N SER A 194 13.52 -23.97 -2.20
CA SER A 194 13.47 -23.02 -3.32
C SER A 194 12.07 -22.45 -3.56
N GLY A 195 11.98 -21.16 -3.88
CA GLY A 195 10.70 -20.49 -4.12
C GLY A 195 9.80 -20.32 -2.89
N SER A 196 10.33 -20.51 -1.67
CA SER A 196 9.51 -20.41 -0.45
C SER A 196 9.23 -18.94 -0.08
N THR A 197 8.06 -18.68 0.51
CA THR A 197 7.70 -17.35 1.04
C THR A 197 7.47 -17.44 2.54
N VAL A 198 8.14 -16.59 3.32
CA VAL A 198 8.02 -16.58 4.79
C VAL A 198 7.69 -15.19 5.32
N TYR A 199 6.64 -15.10 6.13
CA TYR A 199 6.33 -13.95 6.96
C TYR A 199 6.54 -14.26 8.44
N GLY A 200 7.58 -13.68 9.04
CA GLY A 200 7.93 -13.87 10.44
C GLY A 200 9.44 -13.98 10.68
N ASN A 201 9.83 -13.86 11.94
CA ASN A 201 11.23 -13.90 12.36
C ASN A 201 11.65 -15.35 12.62
N ILE A 202 12.78 -15.79 12.04
CA ILE A 202 13.34 -17.12 12.25
C ILE A 202 14.60 -16.99 13.10
N LEU A 203 14.57 -17.56 14.29
CA LEU A 203 15.67 -17.57 15.25
C LEU A 203 16.18 -19.01 15.38
N ALA A 204 17.16 -19.38 14.57
CA ALA A 204 17.76 -20.71 14.57
C ALA A 204 18.99 -20.75 15.46
N ALA A 205 19.03 -21.74 16.37
CA ALA A 205 20.15 -21.96 17.27
C ALA A 205 21.46 -22.18 16.50
N VAL A 206 21.40 -22.85 15.35
CA VAL A 206 22.57 -23.20 14.53
C VAL A 206 22.63 -22.32 13.27
N SER A 207 22.06 -22.77 12.15
CA SER A 207 22.19 -22.08 10.86
C SER A 207 20.83 -21.81 10.20
N VAL A 208 20.79 -20.83 9.32
CA VAL A 208 19.64 -20.56 8.44
C VAL A 208 20.10 -20.66 6.99
N THR A 209 19.42 -21.45 6.18
CA THR A 209 19.70 -21.58 4.74
C THR A 209 18.48 -21.17 3.93
N VAL A 210 18.66 -20.20 3.02
CA VAL A 210 17.63 -19.65 2.14
C VAL A 210 17.96 -20.03 0.71
N ASN A 211 17.23 -21.00 0.14
CA ASN A 211 17.48 -21.49 -1.22
C ASN A 211 16.88 -20.57 -2.30
N SER A 212 17.37 -20.74 -3.54
CA SER A 212 17.05 -19.93 -4.72
C SER A 212 15.56 -19.57 -4.88
N GLY A 213 15.31 -18.28 -5.14
CA GLY A 213 13.98 -17.75 -5.43
C GLY A 213 13.08 -17.55 -4.20
N SER A 214 13.62 -17.68 -2.98
CA SER A 214 12.82 -17.50 -1.76
C SER A 214 12.67 -16.02 -1.38
N THR A 215 11.57 -15.69 -0.73
CA THR A 215 11.28 -14.34 -0.21
C THR A 215 10.97 -14.40 1.28
N CYS A 216 11.70 -13.62 2.08
CA CYS A 216 11.58 -13.64 3.54
C CYS A 216 11.30 -12.23 4.07
N HIS A 217 10.26 -12.11 4.90
CA HIS A 217 9.88 -10.89 5.59
C HIS A 217 10.00 -11.11 7.10
N GLY A 218 11.13 -10.71 7.67
CA GLY A 218 11.49 -11.00 9.05
C GLY A 218 12.99 -11.08 9.26
N ASN A 219 13.42 -10.97 10.50
CA ASN A 219 14.82 -11.19 10.84
C ASN A 219 15.16 -12.70 10.75
N LEU A 220 16.21 -13.05 10.00
CA LEU A 220 16.78 -14.40 9.94
C LEU A 220 18.07 -14.49 10.77
N SER A 221 17.98 -15.10 11.95
CA SER A 221 19.11 -15.23 12.89
C SER A 221 19.70 -16.64 12.90
N ALA A 222 21.01 -16.75 12.66
CA ALA A 222 21.81 -17.96 12.83
C ALA A 222 22.74 -17.81 14.05
N LEU A 223 22.28 -18.24 15.22
CA LEU A 223 22.84 -17.82 16.52
C LEU A 223 24.22 -18.41 16.84
N SER A 224 24.55 -19.58 16.31
CA SER A 224 25.88 -20.22 16.46
C SER A 224 26.51 -20.67 15.15
N GLY A 225 25.87 -20.38 14.02
CA GLY A 225 26.24 -20.88 12.70
C GLY A 225 26.19 -19.82 11.62
N ILE A 226 25.91 -20.25 10.39
CA ILE A 226 26.01 -19.44 9.17
C ILE A 226 24.61 -19.10 8.65
N LEU A 227 24.45 -17.89 8.13
CA LEU A 227 23.31 -17.51 7.29
C LEU A 227 23.68 -17.69 5.82
N ASN A 228 23.14 -18.72 5.17
CA ASN A 228 23.34 -19.00 3.75
C ASN A 228 22.19 -18.42 2.93
N ILE A 229 22.48 -17.65 1.89
CA ILE A 229 21.51 -16.99 1.02
C ILE A 229 21.80 -17.33 -0.44
N ILE A 230 20.79 -17.73 -1.20
CA ILE A 230 20.94 -18.11 -2.61
C ILE A 230 19.84 -17.44 -3.43
N ASN A 231 20.19 -16.59 -4.41
CA ASN A 231 19.26 -15.88 -5.33
C ASN A 231 17.91 -15.50 -4.68
N SER A 232 17.94 -14.87 -3.51
CA SER A 232 16.74 -14.67 -2.67
C SER A 232 16.55 -13.21 -2.28
N VAL A 233 15.34 -12.88 -1.84
CA VAL A 233 14.97 -11.53 -1.39
C VAL A 233 14.64 -11.53 0.09
N LEU A 234 15.34 -10.70 0.86
CA LEU A 234 15.17 -10.59 2.31
C LEU A 234 14.72 -9.18 2.68
N TYR A 235 13.82 -9.10 3.66
CA TYR A 235 13.33 -7.87 4.28
C TYR A 235 13.41 -7.99 5.81
N PRO A 236 13.63 -6.90 6.54
CA PRO A 236 13.62 -6.90 8.01
C PRO A 236 12.20 -7.18 8.55
N GLN A 237 12.09 -7.26 9.88
CA GLN A 237 10.83 -7.52 10.63
C GLN A 237 9.65 -6.61 10.25
N GLY A 238 9.92 -5.42 9.70
CA GLY A 238 8.91 -4.40 9.44
C GLY A 238 8.36 -3.79 10.74
N THR A 239 7.54 -2.74 10.62
CA THR A 239 6.90 -2.09 11.77
C THR A 239 5.48 -2.62 11.98
N CYS A 240 5.16 -2.96 13.23
CA CYS A 240 3.80 -3.36 13.59
C CYS A 240 2.88 -2.15 13.76
N ASN A 241 1.71 -2.17 13.12
CA ASN A 241 0.61 -1.28 13.46
C ASN A 241 -0.07 -1.82 14.72
N ARG A 242 0.42 -1.39 15.89
CA ARG A 242 -0.15 -1.81 17.19
C ARG A 242 -1.43 -1.04 17.48
N VAL A 243 -2.47 -1.77 17.89
CA VAL A 243 -3.64 -1.18 18.56
C VAL A 243 -3.35 -1.26 20.06
N ALA A 244 -3.53 -0.19 20.83
CA ALA A 244 -3.16 -0.22 22.25
C ALA A 244 -4.04 -1.23 23.02
N SER A 245 -3.45 -2.30 23.55
CA SER A 245 -4.12 -3.20 24.50
C SER A 245 -4.18 -2.54 25.87
N ALA A 246 -5.34 -2.58 26.53
CA ALA A 246 -5.53 -2.04 27.87
C ALA A 246 -4.75 -2.87 28.90
N ILE A 247 -3.70 -2.30 29.48
CA ILE A 247 -3.02 -2.87 30.66
C ILE A 247 -3.61 -2.16 31.90
N THR A 248 -4.30 -2.92 32.74
CA THR A 248 -4.80 -2.46 34.04
C THR A 248 -3.71 -2.60 35.09
N THR A 249 -3.18 -1.49 35.61
CA THR A 249 -2.32 -1.50 36.81
C THR A 249 -2.95 -0.65 37.92
N THR A 250 -3.15 -1.27 39.09
CA THR A 250 -3.70 -0.64 40.29
C THR A 250 -2.56 -0.01 41.09
N SER A 251 -2.63 1.30 41.39
CA SER A 251 -1.74 1.95 42.36
C SER A 251 -2.51 2.96 43.21
N THR A 252 -2.36 2.87 44.53
CA THR A 252 -2.99 3.76 45.53
C THR A 252 -1.99 4.78 46.07
N THR A 253 -2.21 6.10 45.91
CA THR A 253 -1.75 7.12 46.89
C THR A 253 -2.35 8.54 46.69
N THR A 254 -2.30 9.28 47.80
CA THR A 254 -3.00 10.50 48.26
C THR A 254 -2.61 11.84 47.60
N THR A 255 -3.57 12.76 47.68
CA THR A 255 -3.68 14.19 47.31
C THR A 255 -2.37 15.02 47.16
N ARG A 256 -2.00 15.37 45.91
CA ARG A 256 -1.25 16.60 45.58
C ARG A 256 -1.41 16.98 44.11
N ARG A 257 -1.62 18.29 43.85
CA ARG A 257 -1.71 18.93 42.53
C ARG A 257 -0.52 18.50 41.65
N THR A 258 -0.79 17.80 40.55
CA THR A 258 0.23 17.28 39.61
C THR A 258 -0.10 17.69 38.19
N THR A 259 0.83 18.38 37.54
CA THR A 259 0.90 18.58 36.09
C THR A 259 1.83 17.51 35.52
N THR A 260 1.34 16.61 34.67
CA THR A 260 2.12 15.49 34.11
C THR A 260 2.01 15.48 32.58
N THR A 261 3.14 15.36 31.88
CA THR A 261 3.26 15.50 30.41
C THR A 261 3.53 14.18 29.65
N THR A 262 3.15 13.03 30.21
CA THR A 262 3.34 11.69 29.58
C THR A 262 2.01 10.93 29.50
N PRO A 263 1.82 10.02 28.51
CA PRO A 263 0.53 9.37 28.26
C PRO A 263 0.18 8.47 29.43
N LYS A 264 -0.76 8.91 30.25
CA LYS A 264 -1.18 8.22 31.47
C LYS A 264 -2.66 8.44 31.68
N THR A 265 -3.40 7.36 31.89
CA THR A 265 -4.77 7.39 32.43
C THR A 265 -4.75 8.15 33.75
N LEU A 266 -5.47 9.27 33.85
CA LEU A 266 -5.57 10.03 35.10
C LEU A 266 -6.54 9.31 36.05
N ALA A 267 -6.00 8.85 37.19
CA ALA A 267 -6.71 8.06 38.18
C ALA A 267 -7.85 8.82 38.88
N THR A 268 -8.88 8.06 39.27
CA THR A 268 -10.04 8.46 40.06
C THR A 268 -9.65 9.21 41.33
N THR A 269 -10.16 10.43 41.50
CA THR A 269 -10.15 11.16 42.77
C THR A 269 -11.36 10.75 43.59
N THR A 270 -11.14 10.15 44.77
CA THR A 270 -12.15 10.08 45.83
C THR A 270 -11.97 11.29 46.74
N SER A 271 -12.91 12.21 46.69
CA SER A 271 -12.92 13.42 47.52
C SER A 271 -14.26 13.53 48.25
N ASN A 272 -14.21 13.83 49.55
CA ASN A 272 -15.37 14.20 50.36
C ASN A 272 -15.72 15.71 50.22
N ALA A 273 -15.06 16.44 49.30
CA ALA A 273 -15.22 17.87 49.06
C ALA A 273 -15.39 18.18 47.55
N PRO A 274 -16.11 19.26 47.19
CA PRO A 274 -16.31 19.67 45.79
C PRO A 274 -14.97 19.95 45.09
N LEU A 275 -14.78 19.38 43.89
CA LEU A 275 -13.64 19.64 43.03
C LEU A 275 -13.84 21.00 42.34
N VAL A 276 -13.10 22.03 42.76
CA VAL A 276 -13.15 23.38 42.17
C VAL A 276 -11.84 23.68 41.43
N GLY A 277 -11.93 24.09 40.16
CA GLY A 277 -10.79 24.60 39.38
C GLY A 277 -9.76 23.55 38.92
N VAL A 278 -10.21 22.35 38.56
CA VAL A 278 -9.33 21.27 38.05
C VAL A 278 -9.26 21.34 36.52
N SER A 279 -8.05 21.37 35.96
CA SER A 279 -7.82 21.30 34.51
C SER A 279 -7.04 20.03 34.15
N VAL A 280 -7.56 19.24 33.22
CA VAL A 280 -6.93 18.03 32.70
C VAL A 280 -6.53 18.26 31.24
N ASN A 281 -5.23 18.27 30.95
CA ASN A 281 -4.69 18.29 29.59
C ASN A 281 -4.11 16.91 29.27
N ALA A 282 -4.65 16.20 28.27
CA ALA A 282 -4.25 14.82 27.95
C ALA A 282 -4.09 14.60 26.43
N LEU A 283 -3.07 13.81 26.06
CA LEU A 283 -2.72 13.41 24.68
C LEU A 283 -2.67 11.87 24.60
N GLY A 284 -3.43 11.24 23.70
CA GLY A 284 -3.39 9.78 23.49
C GLY A 284 -4.68 9.18 22.91
N ASN A 285 -4.63 7.97 22.34
CA ASN A 285 -5.75 7.40 21.57
C ASN A 285 -7.05 7.18 22.36
N THR A 286 -7.00 6.90 23.68
CA THR A 286 -8.19 6.81 24.53
C THR A 286 -7.95 7.56 25.83
N ILE A 287 -8.82 8.52 26.18
CA ILE A 287 -8.71 9.35 27.39
C ILE A 287 -9.91 9.07 28.28
N ALA A 288 -9.71 8.42 29.42
CA ALA A 288 -10.74 8.18 30.43
C ALA A 288 -10.53 9.09 31.63
N VAL A 289 -11.52 9.92 31.96
CA VAL A 289 -11.53 10.78 33.16
C VAL A 289 -12.65 10.29 34.08
N GLY A 290 -12.28 9.75 35.25
CA GLY A 290 -13.20 9.23 36.25
C GLY A 290 -13.16 10.05 37.55
N ALA A 291 -14.31 10.40 38.12
CA ALA A 291 -14.39 10.96 39.48
C ALA A 291 -15.48 10.28 40.30
N THR A 292 -15.19 10.00 41.58
CA THR A 292 -16.15 9.43 42.54
C THR A 292 -16.31 10.38 43.72
N THR A 293 -17.48 10.97 43.91
CA THR A 293 -17.76 11.88 45.03
C THR A 293 -18.85 11.31 45.94
N THR A 294 -18.60 11.40 47.26
CA THR A 294 -19.53 10.95 48.32
C THR A 294 -20.55 12.03 48.68
N SER A 295 -20.20 13.31 48.49
CA SER A 295 -21.11 14.46 48.59
C SER A 295 -20.61 15.67 47.79
N GLY A 296 -21.50 16.33 47.03
CA GLY A 296 -21.24 17.58 46.30
C GLY A 296 -21.27 17.49 44.78
N ALA A 297 -21.69 18.60 44.14
CA ALA A 297 -21.79 18.74 42.69
C ALA A 297 -20.40 18.74 42.02
N LEU A 298 -20.22 17.88 41.01
CA LEU A 298 -19.15 18.00 40.02
C LEU A 298 -19.55 19.13 39.06
N GLY A 299 -18.99 20.33 39.21
CA GLY A 299 -19.44 21.44 38.34
C GLY A 299 -18.58 22.68 38.28
N ALA A 300 -18.16 23.26 39.41
CA ALA A 300 -17.54 24.58 39.38
C ALA A 300 -16.08 24.56 38.88
N GLY A 301 -15.90 24.52 37.55
CA GLY A 301 -14.61 24.77 36.88
C GLY A 301 -13.77 23.55 36.54
N LEU A 302 -14.38 22.40 36.23
CA LEU A 302 -13.67 21.26 35.62
C LEU A 302 -13.54 21.49 34.11
N SER A 303 -12.31 21.55 33.61
CA SER A 303 -12.01 21.64 32.18
C SER A 303 -11.19 20.43 31.73
N VAL A 304 -11.63 19.78 30.65
CA VAL A 304 -10.89 18.67 30.01
C VAL A 304 -10.51 19.09 28.60
N ASN A 305 -9.21 19.23 28.34
CA ASN A 305 -8.62 19.46 27.02
C ASN A 305 -7.93 18.17 26.58
N ALA A 306 -8.55 17.43 25.66
CA ALA A 306 -8.16 16.08 25.27
C ALA A 306 -7.88 15.98 23.75
N LEU A 307 -6.74 15.41 23.37
CA LEU A 307 -6.35 15.14 21.98
C LEU A 307 -6.18 13.62 21.80
N GLY A 308 -7.16 12.94 21.22
CA GLY A 308 -7.22 11.47 21.24
C GLY A 308 -8.42 10.80 20.56
N GLN A 309 -8.25 9.64 19.92
CA GLN A 309 -9.31 8.94 19.16
C GLN A 309 -10.60 8.61 19.95
N THR A 310 -10.58 8.42 21.26
CA THR A 310 -11.80 8.19 22.06
C THR A 310 -11.68 8.89 23.42
N VAL A 311 -12.58 9.82 23.74
CA VAL A 311 -12.60 10.53 25.03
C VAL A 311 -13.82 10.06 25.81
N THR A 312 -13.61 9.40 26.95
CA THR A 312 -14.65 8.98 27.89
C THR A 312 -14.56 9.79 29.18
N VAL A 313 -15.63 10.48 29.55
CA VAL A 313 -15.74 11.20 30.84
C VAL A 313 -16.83 10.52 31.66
N GLY A 314 -16.44 9.88 32.77
CA GLY A 314 -17.32 9.13 33.65
C GLY A 314 -17.36 9.70 35.06
N ALA A 315 -18.55 9.78 35.67
CA ALA A 315 -18.68 10.14 37.08
C ALA A 315 -19.59 9.17 37.83
N THR A 316 -19.18 8.78 39.04
CA THR A 316 -20.03 8.03 39.98
C THR A 316 -20.36 8.93 41.16
N VAL A 317 -21.64 9.23 41.37
CA VAL A 317 -22.09 10.19 42.41
C VAL A 317 -23.02 9.49 43.40
N ALA A 318 -22.78 9.69 44.70
CA ALA A 318 -23.55 9.04 45.76
C ALA A 318 -24.76 9.86 46.29
N THR A 319 -24.86 11.18 46.06
CA THR A 319 -25.98 12.03 46.56
C THR A 319 -26.30 13.29 45.72
N THR A 320 -27.37 14.00 46.12
CA THR A 320 -28.42 14.75 45.39
C THR A 320 -28.12 16.12 44.73
N SER A 321 -26.95 16.38 44.15
CA SER A 321 -26.79 17.61 43.33
C SER A 321 -26.13 17.30 41.98
N GLY A 322 -26.91 17.55 40.91
CA GLY A 322 -26.66 17.05 39.56
C GLY A 322 -25.30 17.40 38.97
N LEU A 323 -24.87 16.55 38.03
CA LEU A 323 -23.85 16.90 37.06
C LEU A 323 -24.39 17.96 36.10
N GLY A 324 -23.71 19.10 35.99
CA GLY A 324 -24.01 20.02 34.90
C GLY A 324 -23.43 21.42 35.01
N ALA A 325 -23.40 22.01 36.20
CA ALA A 325 -23.12 23.45 36.31
C ALA A 325 -21.63 23.78 36.12
N GLY A 326 -21.16 23.87 34.86
CA GLY A 326 -19.83 24.41 34.51
C GLY A 326 -18.80 23.42 33.93
N LEU A 327 -19.21 22.22 33.49
CA LEU A 327 -18.29 21.28 32.84
C LEU A 327 -18.03 21.67 31.37
N THR A 328 -16.76 21.91 31.03
CA THR A 328 -16.33 22.14 29.64
C THR A 328 -15.43 20.99 29.18
N VAL A 329 -15.82 20.32 28.10
CA VAL A 329 -15.03 19.27 27.43
C VAL A 329 -14.63 19.76 26.04
N ASN A 330 -13.33 19.95 25.83
CA ASN A 330 -12.73 20.23 24.54
C ASN A 330 -11.97 18.97 24.08
N ALA A 331 -12.52 18.24 23.12
CA ALA A 331 -11.99 16.99 22.64
C ALA A 331 -11.68 17.04 21.13
N LEU A 332 -10.46 16.68 20.74
CA LEU A 332 -10.05 16.47 19.35
C LEU A 332 -9.91 14.95 19.18
N GLY A 333 -10.99 14.26 18.82
CA GLY A 333 -11.07 12.81 18.94
C GLY A 333 -12.20 12.11 18.19
N GLN A 334 -11.93 10.88 17.72
CA GLN A 334 -12.88 10.06 16.96
C GLN A 334 -14.12 9.58 17.74
N THR A 335 -14.25 9.65 19.07
CA THR A 335 -15.51 9.30 19.77
C THR A 335 -15.53 9.99 21.13
N VAL A 336 -16.60 10.69 21.51
CA VAL A 336 -16.74 11.32 22.83
C VAL A 336 -17.91 10.68 23.57
N ALA A 337 -17.64 10.01 24.69
CA ALA A 337 -18.63 9.38 25.55
C ALA A 337 -18.68 10.08 26.92
N ILE A 338 -19.84 10.60 27.33
CA ILE A 338 -20.00 11.23 28.64
C ILE A 338 -21.07 10.45 29.41
N GLY A 339 -20.69 9.86 30.54
CA GLY A 339 -21.50 8.91 31.30
C GLY A 339 -21.58 9.23 32.79
N THR A 340 -22.75 9.06 33.39
CA THR A 340 -22.95 9.23 34.85
C THR A 340 -23.66 8.03 35.45
N THR A 341 -23.12 7.48 36.55
CA THR A 341 -23.70 6.35 37.28
C THR A 341 -24.10 6.78 38.68
N VAL A 342 -25.37 6.56 39.04
CA VAL A 342 -25.89 6.82 40.40
C VAL A 342 -26.01 5.50 41.16
N ALA A 343 -25.29 5.37 42.29
CA ALA A 343 -25.09 4.08 42.96
C ALA A 343 -26.05 3.80 44.14
N THR A 344 -26.83 4.78 44.61
CA THR A 344 -27.60 4.69 45.87
C THR A 344 -29.05 5.17 45.74
N PRO A 345 -30.02 4.53 46.42
CA PRO A 345 -31.44 4.85 46.29
C PRO A 345 -31.79 6.12 47.07
N THR A 346 -32.01 7.24 46.39
CA THR A 346 -32.57 8.48 46.99
C THR A 346 -33.44 9.25 46.00
N THR A 347 -34.39 10.04 46.53
CA THR A 347 -35.19 11.01 45.79
C THR A 347 -34.26 12.05 45.14
N THR A 348 -34.34 12.20 43.81
CA THR A 348 -33.49 13.16 43.07
C THR A 348 -34.34 14.28 42.48
N SER A 349 -34.09 15.51 42.94
CA SER A 349 -34.55 16.76 42.33
C SER A 349 -33.34 17.51 41.78
N GLY A 350 -33.16 17.51 40.45
CA GLY A 350 -32.04 18.20 39.81
C GLY A 350 -31.87 17.82 38.35
N ALA A 351 -31.76 18.82 37.48
CA ALA A 351 -31.57 18.62 36.05
C ALA A 351 -30.20 17.99 35.76
N LEU A 352 -30.21 16.77 35.23
CA LEU A 352 -29.02 16.14 34.64
C LEU A 352 -28.65 16.92 33.35
N GLY A 353 -27.45 17.50 33.31
CA GLY A 353 -26.87 18.10 32.10
C GLY A 353 -27.02 19.63 31.92
N ALA A 354 -27.48 20.37 32.93
CA ALA A 354 -27.65 21.83 32.82
C ALA A 354 -26.31 22.57 32.81
N GLY A 355 -25.89 23.10 31.65
CA GLY A 355 -24.64 23.87 31.49
C GLY A 355 -23.44 23.10 30.92
N LEU A 356 -23.65 21.89 30.36
CA LEU A 356 -22.60 21.11 29.71
C LEU A 356 -22.26 21.68 28.31
N THR A 357 -20.98 21.99 28.10
CA THR A 357 -20.45 22.38 26.78
C THR A 357 -19.46 21.33 26.28
N VAL A 358 -19.73 20.77 25.09
CA VAL A 358 -18.85 19.81 24.41
C VAL A 358 -18.41 20.36 23.06
N ASN A 359 -17.10 20.57 22.89
CA ASN A 359 -16.47 20.93 21.62
C ASN A 359 -15.69 19.72 21.09
N ALA A 360 -16.19 19.05 20.04
CA ALA A 360 -15.62 17.79 19.53
C ALA A 360 -15.24 17.85 18.04
N LEU A 361 -14.00 17.46 17.68
CA LEU A 361 -13.56 17.25 16.29
C LEU A 361 -13.14 15.77 16.10
N GLY A 362 -14.06 14.93 15.58
CA GLY A 362 -13.85 13.49 15.26
C GLY A 362 -15.00 12.55 15.70
N GLN A 363 -15.19 11.46 14.94
CA GLN A 363 -16.42 10.67 14.69
C GLN A 363 -17.19 9.86 15.79
N THR A 364 -17.97 10.44 16.71
CA THR A 364 -19.28 9.99 17.28
C THR A 364 -19.42 10.58 18.69
N VAL A 365 -20.55 11.23 19.03
CA VAL A 365 -20.79 11.75 20.40
C VAL A 365 -21.94 11.00 21.06
N ALA A 366 -21.68 10.35 22.20
CA ALA A 366 -22.66 9.62 23.01
C ALA A 366 -22.76 10.22 24.42
N ILE A 367 -23.95 10.67 24.81
CA ILE A 367 -24.20 11.22 26.15
C ILE A 367 -25.26 10.35 26.83
N GLY A 368 -24.90 9.73 27.96
CA GLY A 368 -25.75 8.76 28.64
C GLY A 368 -25.77 8.91 30.16
N ALA A 369 -26.92 8.64 30.77
CA ALA A 369 -27.06 8.47 32.21
C ALA A 369 -27.60 7.07 32.52
N THR A 370 -26.97 6.38 33.48
CA THR A 370 -27.37 5.05 33.94
C THR A 370 -27.78 5.12 35.40
N VAL A 371 -29.03 4.75 35.68
CA VAL A 371 -29.60 4.73 37.04
C VAL A 371 -29.63 3.28 37.52
N ALA A 372 -28.79 2.92 38.49
CA ALA A 372 -28.58 1.53 38.90
C ALA A 372 -29.61 1.01 39.93
N THR A 373 -30.45 1.88 40.50
CA THR A 373 -31.44 1.52 41.55
C THR A 373 -32.77 2.27 41.35
N PRO A 374 -33.92 1.69 41.76
CA PRO A 374 -35.23 2.33 41.61
C PRO A 374 -35.26 3.66 42.37
N THR A 375 -35.42 4.77 41.64
CA THR A 375 -35.42 6.14 42.19
C THR A 375 -36.54 6.95 41.56
N THR A 376 -37.19 7.80 42.36
CA THR A 376 -38.14 8.80 41.89
C THR A 376 -37.37 10.06 41.47
N THR A 377 -37.41 10.37 40.18
CA THR A 377 -36.78 11.57 39.59
C THR A 377 -37.84 12.60 39.26
N SER A 378 -37.64 13.86 39.68
CA SER A 378 -38.43 15.01 39.23
C SER A 378 -37.48 16.08 38.67
N GLY A 379 -37.49 16.30 37.36
CA GLY A 379 -36.64 17.29 36.69
C GLY A 379 -36.48 17.04 35.18
N ALA A 380 -36.40 18.12 34.40
CA ALA A 380 -36.16 18.04 32.97
C ALA A 380 -34.73 17.56 32.67
N LEU A 381 -34.60 16.51 31.87
CA LEU A 381 -33.34 16.09 31.27
C LEU A 381 -32.95 17.07 30.16
N GLY A 382 -31.73 17.62 30.19
CA GLY A 382 -31.12 18.29 29.03
C GLY A 382 -31.38 19.79 28.82
N ALA A 383 -31.89 20.53 29.81
CA ALA A 383 -32.04 21.99 29.69
C ALA A 383 -30.66 22.69 29.63
N GLY A 384 -30.26 23.25 28.48
CA GLY A 384 -29.02 24.03 28.32
C GLY A 384 -27.78 23.26 27.82
N LEU A 385 -27.96 22.11 27.17
CA LEU A 385 -26.86 21.34 26.55
C LEU A 385 -26.41 22.00 25.22
N THR A 386 -25.11 22.27 25.07
CA THR A 386 -24.52 22.74 23.80
C THR A 386 -23.47 21.76 23.30
N VAL A 387 -23.67 21.21 22.09
CA VAL A 387 -22.73 20.28 21.42
C VAL A 387 -22.29 20.87 20.08
N ASN A 388 -21.00 21.16 19.93
CA ASN A 388 -20.40 21.58 18.66
C ASN A 388 -19.62 20.40 18.05
N ALA A 389 -20.16 19.74 17.02
CA ALA A 389 -19.56 18.56 16.37
C ALA A 389 -19.56 18.66 14.83
N LEU A 390 -18.43 18.35 14.20
CA LEU A 390 -18.27 18.27 12.74
C LEU A 390 -18.33 16.78 12.28
N GLY A 391 -19.28 16.44 11.41
CA GLY A 391 -19.26 15.15 10.68
C GLY A 391 -20.13 13.97 11.15
N GLN A 392 -21.12 14.08 12.07
CA GLN A 392 -21.45 12.93 12.93
C GLN A 392 -22.92 12.69 13.37
N THR A 393 -23.17 11.44 13.81
CA THR A 393 -24.33 10.97 14.59
C THR A 393 -24.19 11.35 16.08
N VAL A 394 -25.21 11.99 16.66
CA VAL A 394 -25.30 12.30 18.10
C VAL A 394 -26.36 11.39 18.73
N ALA A 395 -25.96 10.55 19.68
CA ALA A 395 -26.89 9.68 20.42
C ALA A 395 -27.04 10.20 21.86
N ILE A 396 -28.28 10.58 22.22
CA ILE A 396 -28.64 11.02 23.57
C ILE A 396 -29.63 9.98 24.11
N GLY A 397 -29.27 9.28 25.19
CA GLY A 397 -30.10 8.21 25.75
C GLY A 397 -30.03 8.15 27.27
N ALA A 398 -31.16 7.87 27.91
CA ALA A 398 -31.21 7.50 29.33
C ALA A 398 -31.57 6.01 29.40
N THR A 399 -30.77 5.21 30.11
CA THR A 399 -31.05 3.78 30.30
C THR A 399 -31.53 3.56 31.73
N VAL A 400 -32.74 3.03 31.88
CA VAL A 400 -33.37 2.76 33.17
C VAL A 400 -33.32 1.24 33.42
N ALA A 401 -32.81 0.81 34.58
CA ALA A 401 -32.71 -0.60 34.93
C ALA A 401 -34.11 -1.26 35.08
N PRO A 402 -34.24 -2.58 34.83
CA PRO A 402 -35.50 -3.31 35.00
C PRO A 402 -36.01 -3.20 36.46
N GLY A 403 -37.22 -2.66 36.65
CA GLY A 403 -37.85 -2.51 37.98
C GLY A 403 -38.05 -1.07 38.48
N ALA A 404 -37.75 -0.04 37.68
CA ALA A 404 -38.03 1.36 38.05
C ALA A 404 -39.42 1.82 37.56
N THR A 405 -40.19 2.49 38.43
CA THR A 405 -41.48 3.13 38.11
C THR A 405 -41.29 4.62 37.84
N THR A 406 -41.69 5.09 36.65
CA THR A 406 -41.71 6.52 36.28
C THR A 406 -43.15 7.06 36.32
N THR A 407 -43.42 8.02 37.22
CA THR A 407 -44.65 8.83 37.18
C THR A 407 -44.51 9.91 36.12
N CYS A 408 -45.40 9.88 35.10
CA CYS A 408 -45.43 10.86 34.01
C CYS A 408 -45.81 12.27 34.52
N GLY A 409 -44.99 13.27 34.17
CA GLY A 409 -45.28 14.68 34.43
C GLY A 409 -44.14 15.59 34.00
N ASN A 410 -44.07 15.88 32.69
CA ASN A 410 -43.45 17.02 32.01
C ASN A 410 -42.64 16.60 30.77
N ALA A 411 -43.02 17.18 29.63
CA ALA A 411 -42.48 16.92 28.31
C ALA A 411 -40.96 17.13 28.22
N LEU A 412 -40.29 16.30 27.41
CA LEU A 412 -38.92 16.57 26.95
C LEU A 412 -38.88 17.99 26.35
N ALA A 413 -38.14 18.91 26.96
CA ALA A 413 -37.86 20.20 26.37
C ALA A 413 -37.04 20.00 25.08
N ALA A 414 -37.38 20.74 24.02
CA ALA A 414 -36.80 20.60 22.70
C ALA A 414 -35.25 20.66 22.74
N VAL A 415 -34.61 19.54 22.40
CA VAL A 415 -33.16 19.46 22.22
C VAL A 415 -32.84 19.98 20.82
N THR A 416 -32.12 21.09 20.70
CA THR A 416 -31.65 21.60 19.41
C THR A 416 -30.33 20.92 19.07
N VAL A 417 -30.35 19.94 18.15
CA VAL A 417 -29.13 19.27 17.65
C VAL A 417 -28.77 19.87 16.28
N THR A 418 -27.70 20.65 16.23
CA THR A 418 -27.15 21.15 14.96
C THR A 418 -26.05 20.19 14.50
N VAL A 419 -26.35 19.27 13.58
CA VAL A 419 -25.36 18.37 12.96
C VAL A 419 -24.88 18.99 11.64
N THR A 420 -23.60 19.35 11.56
CA THR A 420 -22.96 19.74 10.30
C THR A 420 -22.03 18.60 9.85
N ALA A 421 -22.58 17.63 9.10
CA ALA A 421 -21.79 16.56 8.49
C ALA A 421 -21.58 16.83 7.00
N THR A 422 -20.39 17.31 6.63
CA THR A 422 -20.01 17.53 5.25
C THR A 422 -19.44 16.22 4.66
N ARG A 423 -20.30 15.37 4.07
CA ARG A 423 -19.85 14.24 3.23
C ARG A 423 -18.94 14.80 2.14
N ARG A 424 -17.70 14.31 2.06
CA ARG A 424 -16.76 14.72 1.00
C ARG A 424 -17.09 13.98 -0.29
N CYS A 425 -17.16 14.71 -1.41
CA CYS A 425 -17.30 14.12 -2.73
C CYS A 425 -15.98 13.44 -3.14
N GLY A 426 -16.01 12.12 -3.29
CA GLY A 426 -14.84 11.30 -3.63
C GLY A 426 -14.63 11.20 -5.14
N ILE A 427 -13.49 11.69 -5.64
CA ILE A 427 -13.07 11.57 -7.04
C ILE A 427 -11.95 10.53 -7.12
N VAL A 428 -12.23 9.38 -7.74
CA VAL A 428 -11.28 8.27 -7.82
C VAL A 428 -10.67 8.21 -9.23
N ILE A 429 -9.35 8.07 -9.31
CA ILE A 429 -8.58 7.99 -10.55
C ILE A 429 -7.82 6.67 -10.56
N VAL A 430 -8.04 5.87 -11.61
CA VAL A 430 -7.36 4.58 -11.77
C VAL A 430 -6.22 4.73 -12.78
N GLY A 431 -4.98 4.65 -12.31
CA GLY A 431 -3.76 4.63 -13.13
C GLY A 431 -2.81 5.80 -12.86
N GLY A 432 -1.65 5.52 -12.26
CA GLY A 432 -0.60 6.52 -11.95
C GLY A 432 0.36 6.83 -13.11
N SER A 433 -0.15 7.03 -14.33
CA SER A 433 0.66 7.37 -15.51
C SER A 433 0.23 8.71 -16.13
N TYR A 434 0.63 9.00 -17.38
CA TYR A 434 0.42 10.28 -18.07
C TYR A 434 -0.98 10.88 -17.88
N ALA A 435 -2.03 10.09 -18.13
CA ALA A 435 -3.41 10.55 -18.04
C ALA A 435 -3.86 10.76 -16.58
N GLY A 436 -3.69 9.76 -15.71
CA GLY A 436 -4.18 9.86 -14.33
C GLY A 436 -3.43 10.89 -13.50
N LEU A 437 -2.10 11.01 -13.68
CA LEU A 437 -1.31 12.08 -13.04
C LEU A 437 -1.76 13.46 -13.51
N GLY A 438 -1.93 13.65 -14.82
CA GLY A 438 -2.41 14.91 -15.38
C GLY A 438 -3.78 15.31 -14.86
N VAL A 439 -4.72 14.36 -14.78
CA VAL A 439 -6.07 14.61 -14.24
C VAL A 439 -6.01 14.94 -12.75
N ALA A 440 -5.28 14.16 -11.94
CA ALA A 440 -5.15 14.40 -10.50
C ALA A 440 -4.61 15.81 -10.22
N HIS A 441 -3.53 16.21 -10.91
CA HIS A 441 -2.96 17.54 -10.77
C HIS A 441 -3.92 18.66 -11.20
N LYS A 442 -4.60 18.52 -12.33
CA LYS A 442 -5.55 19.54 -12.79
C LYS A 442 -6.75 19.66 -11.85
N LEU A 443 -7.23 18.53 -11.32
CA LEU A 443 -8.30 18.52 -10.32
C LEU A 443 -7.90 19.30 -9.07
N LEU A 444 -6.74 18.98 -8.49
CA LEU A 444 -6.26 19.58 -7.25
C LEU A 444 -5.82 21.04 -7.42
N LYS A 445 -5.17 21.40 -8.53
CA LYS A 445 -4.64 22.76 -8.77
C LYS A 445 -5.67 23.75 -9.29
N THR A 446 -6.67 23.29 -10.04
CA THR A 446 -7.52 24.19 -10.84
C THR A 446 -9.00 23.92 -10.66
N VAL A 447 -9.44 22.66 -10.82
CA VAL A 447 -10.87 22.34 -10.81
C VAL A 447 -11.47 22.53 -9.42
N ILE A 448 -11.00 21.78 -8.42
CA ILE A 448 -11.56 21.80 -7.06
C ILE A 448 -11.54 23.22 -6.46
N PRO A 449 -10.46 24.01 -6.58
CA PRO A 449 -10.47 25.41 -6.13
C PRO A 449 -11.51 26.32 -6.80
N SER A 450 -12.00 25.96 -8.00
CA SER A 450 -13.03 26.72 -8.74
C SER A 450 -14.47 26.28 -8.43
N LEU A 451 -14.66 25.16 -7.71
CA LEU A 451 -15.98 24.63 -7.34
C LEU A 451 -16.51 25.32 -6.08
N ASP A 452 -17.77 25.04 -5.73
CA ASP A 452 -18.39 25.57 -4.50
C ASP A 452 -17.55 25.18 -3.26
N PRO A 453 -16.97 26.15 -2.53
CA PRO A 453 -16.12 25.88 -1.38
C PRO A 453 -16.87 25.20 -0.23
N LYS A 454 -18.21 25.18 -0.25
CA LYS A 454 -19.04 24.46 0.72
C LYS A 454 -19.06 22.95 0.49
N THR A 455 -18.69 22.49 -0.70
CA THR A 455 -18.61 21.06 -1.04
C THR A 455 -17.17 20.60 -0.90
N PRO A 456 -16.82 19.79 0.11
CA PRO A 456 -15.47 19.27 0.24
C PRO A 456 -15.23 18.12 -0.74
N TYR A 457 -14.08 18.13 -1.41
CA TYR A 457 -13.68 17.09 -2.36
C TYR A 457 -12.42 16.37 -1.88
N LYS A 458 -12.32 15.06 -2.15
CA LYS A 458 -11.11 14.27 -1.95
C LYS A 458 -10.76 13.51 -3.24
N VAL A 459 -9.51 13.61 -3.68
CA VAL A 459 -8.98 12.91 -4.86
C VAL A 459 -8.20 11.68 -4.42
N THR A 460 -8.58 10.49 -4.90
CA THR A 460 -7.86 9.24 -4.65
C THR A 460 -7.23 8.73 -5.94
N LEU A 461 -5.90 8.65 -6.01
CA LEU A 461 -5.17 8.09 -7.14
C LEU A 461 -4.74 6.65 -6.82
N ILE A 462 -5.26 5.68 -7.57
CA ILE A 462 -4.93 4.26 -7.41
C ILE A 462 -3.95 3.82 -8.50
N SER A 463 -2.82 3.25 -8.10
CA SER A 463 -1.81 2.75 -9.04
C SER A 463 -1.20 1.45 -8.53
N GLY A 464 -1.03 0.47 -9.44
CA GLY A 464 -0.34 -0.78 -9.12
C GLY A 464 1.17 -0.63 -8.97
N SER A 465 1.70 0.57 -9.22
CA SER A 465 3.11 0.89 -9.03
C SER A 465 3.27 2.21 -8.29
N THR A 466 4.31 2.28 -7.46
CA THR A 466 4.76 3.50 -6.78
C THR A 466 5.52 4.48 -7.67
N HIS A 467 5.95 4.05 -8.87
CA HIS A 467 6.73 4.88 -9.79
C HIS A 467 6.03 5.08 -11.13
N PHE A 468 6.17 6.29 -11.64
CA PHE A 468 5.88 6.64 -13.00
C PHE A 468 7.04 6.21 -13.90
N PHE A 469 6.73 5.51 -15.00
CA PHE A 469 7.72 5.11 -16.00
C PHE A 469 7.63 5.99 -17.26
N TRP A 470 8.74 6.64 -17.61
CA TRP A 470 8.89 7.45 -18.84
C TRP A 470 9.02 6.57 -20.09
N THR A 471 7.92 5.94 -20.49
CA THR A 471 7.84 5.04 -21.66
C THR A 471 8.32 5.67 -22.97
N VAL A 472 8.16 7.00 -23.13
CA VAL A 472 8.65 7.73 -24.30
C VAL A 472 10.17 7.61 -24.46
N GLY A 473 10.91 7.54 -23.36
CA GLY A 473 12.37 7.40 -23.35
C GLY A 473 12.87 5.95 -23.30
N ALA A 474 11.98 4.96 -23.22
CA ALA A 474 12.34 3.56 -23.13
C ALA A 474 13.35 3.10 -24.19
N PRO A 475 13.23 3.47 -25.48
CA PRO A 475 14.22 3.08 -26.49
C PRO A 475 15.66 3.49 -26.16
N ARG A 476 15.85 4.68 -25.58
CA ARG A 476 17.17 5.19 -25.17
C ARG A 476 17.60 4.58 -23.84
N ALA A 477 16.68 4.40 -22.90
CA ALA A 477 16.95 3.76 -21.62
C ALA A 477 17.48 2.32 -21.77
N MET A 478 17.11 1.60 -22.84
CA MET A 478 17.58 0.23 -23.12
C MET A 478 19.09 0.12 -23.40
N LEU A 479 19.77 1.23 -23.68
CA LEU A 479 21.20 1.28 -24.00
C LEU A 479 22.08 1.91 -22.91
N SER A 480 21.48 2.31 -21.78
CA SER A 480 22.14 3.07 -20.70
C SER A 480 23.46 2.45 -20.20
N PRO A 481 24.37 3.26 -19.60
CA PRO A 481 24.19 4.67 -19.24
C PRO A 481 24.87 5.62 -20.23
N TYR A 482 24.07 6.31 -21.05
CA TYR A 482 24.40 7.64 -21.59
C TYR A 482 23.20 8.24 -22.36
N PRO A 483 22.84 9.52 -22.16
CA PRO A 483 23.29 10.45 -21.12
C PRO A 483 22.40 10.46 -19.86
N HIS A 484 21.48 9.50 -19.74
CA HIS A 484 20.50 9.40 -18.63
C HIS A 484 20.66 8.07 -17.91
N ASP A 485 20.52 8.10 -16.58
CA ASP A 485 20.47 6.90 -15.76
C ASP A 485 19.06 6.27 -15.84
N LEU A 486 18.93 4.98 -15.53
CA LEU A 486 17.63 4.34 -15.41
C LEU A 486 16.73 5.07 -14.41
N SER A 487 17.30 5.65 -13.36
CA SER A 487 16.58 6.47 -12.38
C SER A 487 15.83 7.66 -13.02
N ASP A 488 16.34 8.24 -14.12
CA ASP A 488 15.64 9.30 -14.87
C ASP A 488 14.36 8.80 -15.57
N SER A 489 14.22 7.48 -15.74
CA SER A 489 13.06 6.84 -16.35
C SER A 489 11.97 6.48 -15.34
N PHE A 490 12.30 6.36 -14.05
CA PHE A 490 11.39 5.91 -13.00
C PHE A 490 11.30 6.96 -11.88
N ILE A 491 10.21 7.71 -11.86
CA ILE A 491 10.03 8.83 -10.92
C ILE A 491 8.99 8.42 -9.86
N PRO A 492 9.26 8.55 -8.55
CA PRO A 492 8.28 8.24 -7.51
C PRO A 492 7.02 9.10 -7.67
N ILE A 493 5.85 8.48 -7.69
CA ILE A 493 4.58 9.20 -7.87
C ILE A 493 4.29 10.10 -6.67
N ALA A 494 4.58 9.60 -5.46
CA ALA A 494 4.28 10.29 -4.19
C ALA A 494 4.93 11.68 -4.12
N ASP A 495 6.14 11.85 -4.64
CA ASP A 495 6.88 13.11 -4.65
C ASP A 495 6.10 14.23 -5.34
N GLY A 496 5.31 13.89 -6.36
CA GLY A 496 4.47 14.83 -7.10
C GLY A 496 3.27 15.38 -6.32
N PHE A 497 2.93 14.81 -5.17
CA PHE A 497 1.73 15.17 -4.41
C PHE A 497 2.01 15.58 -2.96
N THR A 498 3.27 15.72 -2.56
CA THR A 498 3.69 16.12 -1.20
C THR A 498 3.15 17.48 -0.76
N GLN A 499 2.78 18.35 -1.71
CA GLN A 499 2.18 19.66 -1.46
C GLN A 499 0.69 19.63 -1.06
N TYR A 500 0.02 18.47 -1.18
CA TYR A 500 -1.40 18.33 -0.87
C TYR A 500 -1.60 17.66 0.48
N SER A 501 -2.59 18.10 1.25
CA SER A 501 -2.94 17.47 2.52
C SER A 501 -3.66 16.14 2.32
N GLU A 502 -3.55 15.23 3.29
CA GLU A 502 -4.28 13.94 3.33
C GLU A 502 -5.80 14.12 3.27
N ASP A 503 -6.29 15.31 3.63
CA ASP A 503 -7.68 15.70 3.51
C ASP A 503 -8.14 15.86 2.05
N SER A 504 -7.25 16.29 1.17
CA SER A 504 -7.54 16.63 -0.23
C SER A 504 -7.10 15.55 -1.22
N PHE A 505 -6.05 14.79 -0.89
CA PHE A 505 -5.46 13.80 -1.77
C PHE A 505 -5.03 12.53 -1.03
N GLU A 506 -5.19 11.39 -1.69
CA GLU A 506 -4.69 10.10 -1.24
C GLU A 506 -4.10 9.30 -2.41
N PHE A 507 -2.92 8.73 -2.20
CA PHE A 507 -2.33 7.77 -3.13
C PHE A 507 -2.48 6.35 -2.59
N VAL A 508 -3.14 5.48 -3.36
CA VAL A 508 -3.34 4.07 -3.01
C VAL A 508 -2.45 3.21 -3.92
N HIS A 509 -1.46 2.56 -3.30
CA HIS A 509 -0.63 1.56 -3.99
C HIS A 509 -1.35 0.22 -4.03
N GLY A 510 -2.04 -0.05 -5.14
CA GLY A 510 -2.84 -1.25 -5.31
C GLY A 510 -3.38 -1.42 -6.73
N GLN A 511 -3.88 -2.60 -7.03
CA GLN A 511 -4.44 -2.97 -8.31
C GLN A 511 -5.97 -3.03 -8.22
N VAL A 512 -6.66 -2.28 -9.09
CA VAL A 512 -8.10 -2.43 -9.27
C VAL A 512 -8.39 -3.76 -9.96
N THR A 513 -9.26 -4.56 -9.36
CA THR A 513 -9.62 -5.91 -9.83
C THR A 513 -11.05 -6.00 -10.34
N ALA A 514 -11.95 -5.12 -9.90
CA ALA A 514 -13.32 -5.05 -10.38
C ALA A 514 -13.91 -3.63 -10.27
N LEU A 515 -14.87 -3.31 -11.15
CA LEU A 515 -15.74 -2.14 -11.06
C LEU A 515 -17.20 -2.61 -10.94
N ASN A 516 -17.90 -2.18 -9.88
CA ASN A 516 -19.34 -2.29 -9.78
C ASN A 516 -19.97 -0.92 -10.08
N THR A 517 -20.63 -0.80 -11.23
CA THR A 517 -21.27 0.44 -11.69
C THR A 517 -22.54 0.78 -10.92
N ASN A 518 -23.25 -0.23 -10.40
CA ASN A 518 -24.51 -0.04 -9.68
C ASN A 518 -24.25 0.49 -8.26
N GLU A 519 -23.27 -0.09 -7.57
CA GLU A 519 -22.88 0.34 -6.22
C GLU A 519 -21.91 1.52 -6.23
N ARG A 520 -21.36 1.87 -7.41
CA ARG A 520 -20.31 2.88 -7.59
C ARG A 520 -19.08 2.60 -6.71
N THR A 521 -18.60 1.37 -6.80
CA THR A 521 -17.46 0.87 -6.04
C THR A 521 -16.41 0.21 -6.93
N LEU A 522 -15.15 0.31 -6.50
CA LEU A 522 -14.02 -0.44 -7.05
C LEU A 522 -13.55 -1.47 -6.02
N SER A 523 -13.28 -2.69 -6.46
CA SER A 523 -12.48 -3.64 -5.69
C SER A 523 -11.01 -3.40 -5.98
N VAL A 524 -10.22 -3.17 -4.93
CA VAL A 524 -8.79 -2.85 -5.03
C VAL A 524 -8.04 -3.86 -4.17
N LYS A 525 -7.09 -4.57 -4.77
CA LYS A 525 -6.15 -5.40 -4.03
C LYS A 525 -4.91 -4.57 -3.73
N LEU A 526 -4.59 -4.35 -2.46
CA LEU A 526 -3.42 -3.54 -2.11
C LEU A 526 -2.14 -4.26 -2.53
N SER A 527 -1.13 -3.52 -2.97
CA SER A 527 0.13 -4.14 -3.41
C SER A 527 0.82 -4.89 -2.27
N SER A 528 0.70 -4.41 -1.03
CA SER A 528 1.14 -5.14 0.17
C SER A 528 0.45 -6.50 0.32
N GLU A 529 -0.84 -6.61 -0.03
CA GLU A 529 -1.60 -7.86 0.00
C GLU A 529 -1.27 -8.78 -1.19
N ILE A 530 -0.94 -8.20 -2.36
CA ILE A 530 -0.44 -8.94 -3.53
C ILE A 530 0.91 -9.59 -3.19
N GLU A 531 1.82 -8.82 -2.60
CA GLU A 531 3.14 -9.30 -2.16
C GLU A 531 3.02 -10.35 -1.05
N GLN A 532 2.08 -10.14 -0.10
CA GLN A 532 1.82 -11.03 1.03
C GLN A 532 0.95 -12.25 0.72
N GLY A 533 0.37 -12.33 -0.48
CA GLY A 533 -0.58 -13.39 -0.84
C GLY A 533 -1.87 -13.40 -0.01
N SER A 534 -2.14 -12.35 0.79
CA SER A 534 -3.37 -12.21 1.56
C SER A 534 -4.52 -11.86 0.60
N GLY A 535 -5.66 -12.55 0.78
CA GLY A 535 -6.80 -12.52 -0.16
C GLY A 535 -7.77 -11.34 0.04
N GLY A 536 -7.39 -10.30 0.78
CA GLY A 536 -8.23 -9.12 0.99
C GLY A 536 -8.34 -8.27 -0.27
N ALA A 537 -9.54 -7.74 -0.55
CA ALA A 537 -9.70 -6.63 -1.48
C ALA A 537 -10.42 -5.51 -0.71
N MET A 538 -9.83 -4.32 -0.68
CA MET A 538 -10.52 -3.14 -0.17
C MET A 538 -11.59 -2.69 -1.16
N THR A 539 -12.70 -2.18 -0.65
CA THR A 539 -13.74 -1.57 -1.47
C THR A 539 -13.60 -0.06 -1.42
N GLN A 540 -13.44 0.57 -2.59
CA GLN A 540 -13.33 2.02 -2.75
C GLN A 540 -14.58 2.56 -3.44
N SER A 541 -15.44 3.27 -2.69
CA SER A 541 -16.58 3.99 -3.25
C SER A 541 -16.14 5.26 -4.00
N PHE A 542 -16.93 5.71 -4.97
CA PHE A 542 -16.68 6.96 -5.70
C PHE A 542 -17.96 7.75 -6.03
N ASP A 543 -17.85 9.09 -5.99
CA ASP A 543 -18.85 10.00 -6.56
C ASP A 543 -18.50 10.36 -8.00
N SER A 544 -17.22 10.33 -8.38
CA SER A 544 -16.74 10.46 -9.76
C SER A 544 -15.57 9.54 -10.01
N LEU A 545 -15.48 8.96 -11.21
CA LEU A 545 -14.47 7.96 -11.56
C LEU A 545 -13.78 8.32 -12.87
N VAL A 546 -12.45 8.29 -12.86
CA VAL A 546 -11.62 8.47 -14.07
C VAL A 546 -10.80 7.20 -14.32
N LEU A 547 -11.13 6.52 -15.42
CA LEU A 547 -10.41 5.33 -15.90
C LEU A 547 -9.23 5.75 -16.78
N ALA A 548 -8.02 5.62 -16.24
CA ALA A 548 -6.77 6.04 -16.88
C ALA A 548 -5.67 4.96 -16.77
N ALA A 549 -6.05 3.68 -16.72
CA ALA A 549 -5.13 2.56 -16.50
C ALA A 549 -4.17 2.30 -17.70
N GLY A 550 -4.38 2.98 -18.82
CA GLY A 550 -3.53 2.92 -20.01
C GLY A 550 -3.66 1.62 -20.79
N GLY A 551 -2.57 1.22 -21.45
CA GLY A 551 -2.48 -0.02 -22.20
C GLY A 551 -1.19 -0.78 -21.87
N ARG A 552 -1.22 -2.11 -21.98
CA ARG A 552 -0.10 -3.01 -21.67
C ARG A 552 0.37 -3.73 -22.92
N GLY A 553 1.68 -3.69 -23.16
CA GLY A 553 2.32 -4.52 -24.15
C GLY A 553 2.75 -5.86 -23.55
N PRO A 554 3.29 -6.79 -24.36
CA PRO A 554 3.83 -8.04 -23.86
C PRO A 554 5.18 -7.88 -23.14
N SER A 555 5.90 -6.78 -23.41
CA SER A 555 7.23 -6.55 -22.87
C SER A 555 7.21 -5.59 -21.67
N PRO A 556 7.86 -5.96 -20.54
CA PRO A 556 8.05 -5.06 -19.42
C PRO A 556 8.95 -3.86 -19.79
N LEU A 557 9.67 -3.89 -20.90
CA LEU A 557 10.52 -2.79 -21.35
C LEU A 557 9.73 -1.58 -21.89
N TYR A 558 8.44 -1.72 -22.18
CA TYR A 558 7.57 -0.65 -22.70
C TYR A 558 6.30 -0.39 -21.88
N SER A 559 6.04 -1.18 -20.84
CA SER A 559 4.90 -1.00 -19.94
C SER A 559 5.19 -1.52 -18.53
N ILE A 560 4.42 -1.04 -17.55
CA ILE A 560 4.45 -1.54 -16.17
C ILE A 560 3.47 -2.72 -16.01
N HIS A 561 3.93 -3.81 -15.41
CA HIS A 561 3.17 -5.05 -15.20
C HIS A 561 2.92 -5.30 -13.70
N GLY A 562 2.29 -4.33 -13.03
CA GLY A 562 2.15 -4.33 -11.57
C GLY A 562 3.22 -3.44 -10.95
N SER A 563 4.16 -4.00 -10.19
CA SER A 563 5.27 -3.22 -9.61
C SER A 563 6.23 -2.73 -10.71
N HIS A 564 6.75 -1.50 -10.54
CA HIS A 564 7.81 -0.95 -11.41
C HIS A 564 9.11 -1.75 -11.32
N VAL A 565 9.32 -2.50 -10.23
CA VAL A 565 10.52 -3.30 -10.00
C VAL A 565 10.72 -4.31 -11.13
N LEU A 566 9.65 -4.95 -11.61
CA LEU A 566 9.72 -5.89 -12.74
C LEU A 566 10.23 -5.23 -14.03
N THR A 567 9.75 -4.00 -14.31
CA THR A 567 10.22 -3.22 -15.47
C THR A 567 11.68 -2.83 -15.27
N LEU A 568 12.07 -2.36 -14.08
CA LEU A 568 13.45 -2.00 -13.75
C LEU A 568 14.42 -3.20 -13.87
N GLU A 569 14.02 -4.37 -13.39
CA GLU A 569 14.77 -5.62 -13.52
C GLU A 569 14.94 -6.03 -14.98
N ALA A 570 13.90 -5.91 -15.80
CA ALA A 570 14.00 -6.18 -17.24
C ALA A 570 15.00 -5.23 -17.94
N PHE A 571 15.05 -3.96 -17.56
CA PHE A 571 16.08 -3.04 -18.07
C PHE A 571 17.49 -3.46 -17.62
N ARG A 572 17.65 -3.86 -16.35
CA ARG A 572 18.95 -4.32 -15.81
C ARG A 572 19.43 -5.60 -16.49
N ASP A 573 18.55 -6.58 -16.68
CA ASP A 573 18.84 -7.82 -17.43
C ASP A 573 19.30 -7.48 -18.85
N LEU A 574 18.56 -6.61 -19.53
CA LEU A 574 18.91 -6.16 -20.88
C LEU A 574 20.29 -5.47 -20.90
N HIS A 575 20.58 -4.59 -19.95
CA HIS A 575 21.88 -3.91 -19.84
C HIS A 575 23.05 -4.88 -19.61
N ALA A 576 22.83 -5.96 -18.87
CA ALA A 576 23.84 -7.00 -18.66
C ALA A 576 24.06 -7.84 -19.92
N ARG A 577 23.00 -8.13 -20.69
CA ARG A 577 23.04 -9.02 -21.85
C ARG A 577 23.49 -8.34 -23.14
N VAL A 578 23.10 -7.09 -23.37
CA VAL A 578 23.41 -6.35 -24.62
C VAL A 578 24.92 -6.30 -24.94
N PRO A 579 25.84 -6.07 -23.98
CA PRO A 579 27.27 -6.07 -24.25
C PRO A 579 27.81 -7.40 -24.81
N VAL A 580 27.31 -8.54 -24.31
CA VAL A 580 27.79 -9.89 -24.67
C VAL A 580 27.00 -10.54 -25.80
N ALA A 581 25.80 -10.06 -26.10
CA ALA A 581 24.96 -10.58 -27.18
C ALA A 581 25.59 -10.36 -28.57
N THR A 582 25.45 -11.34 -29.45
CA THR A 582 25.85 -11.26 -30.87
C THR A 582 24.64 -11.00 -31.77
N THR A 583 23.48 -11.52 -31.40
CA THR A 583 22.22 -11.44 -32.17
C THR A 583 21.11 -10.76 -31.36
N ILE A 584 20.52 -9.70 -31.92
CA ILE A 584 19.45 -8.93 -31.28
C ILE A 584 18.26 -8.82 -32.25
N LEU A 585 17.12 -9.31 -31.81
CA LEU A 585 15.86 -9.26 -32.55
C LEU A 585 14.90 -8.26 -31.92
N VAL A 586 14.56 -7.20 -32.65
CA VAL A 586 13.51 -6.25 -32.27
C VAL A 586 12.25 -6.59 -33.05
N VAL A 587 11.12 -6.80 -32.36
CA VAL A 587 9.85 -7.19 -32.97
C VAL A 587 8.86 -6.04 -32.91
N GLY A 588 8.45 -5.52 -34.05
CA GLY A 588 7.44 -4.47 -34.19
C GLY A 588 7.93 -3.26 -34.97
N GLY A 589 7.51 -3.12 -36.24
CA GLY A 589 7.85 -1.99 -37.11
C GLY A 589 7.15 -0.66 -36.80
N GLY A 590 6.59 -0.50 -35.59
CA GLY A 590 6.01 0.76 -35.11
C GLY A 590 7.07 1.75 -34.64
N SER A 591 6.66 2.87 -34.04
CA SER A 591 7.60 3.88 -33.54
C SER A 591 8.56 3.33 -32.48
N ALA A 592 8.05 2.58 -31.51
CA ALA A 592 8.87 2.02 -30.43
C ALA A 592 9.97 1.09 -30.95
N GLY A 593 9.63 0.12 -31.81
CA GLY A 593 10.63 -0.79 -32.38
C GLY A 593 11.56 -0.11 -33.39
N THR A 594 11.08 0.87 -34.15
CA THR A 594 11.94 1.68 -35.06
C THR A 594 12.95 2.53 -34.27
N GLU A 595 12.50 3.16 -33.17
CA GLU A 595 13.37 3.92 -32.27
C GLU A 595 14.41 3.00 -31.62
N THR A 596 13.99 1.87 -31.06
CA THR A 596 14.89 0.92 -30.40
C THR A 596 15.89 0.30 -31.37
N ALA A 597 15.45 -0.09 -32.57
CA ALA A 597 16.35 -0.58 -33.61
C ALA A 597 17.35 0.51 -34.05
N GLY A 598 16.92 1.77 -34.14
CA GLY A 598 17.80 2.89 -34.47
C GLY A 598 18.84 3.17 -33.37
N GLU A 599 18.41 3.13 -32.12
CA GLU A 599 19.27 3.23 -30.94
C GLU A 599 20.33 2.13 -30.95
N LEU A 600 19.92 0.86 -31.01
CA LEU A 600 20.83 -0.29 -31.10
C LEU A 600 21.75 -0.20 -32.31
N GLY A 601 21.20 0.11 -33.48
CA GLY A 601 21.95 0.24 -34.73
C GLY A 601 23.03 1.32 -34.67
N SER A 602 22.72 2.47 -34.06
CA SER A 602 23.68 3.56 -33.92
C SER A 602 24.87 3.24 -33.01
N THR A 603 24.70 2.30 -32.08
CA THR A 603 25.74 1.92 -31.10
C THR A 603 26.47 0.63 -31.52
N TYR A 604 25.73 -0.36 -32.03
CA TYR A 604 26.23 -1.73 -32.24
C TYR A 604 26.04 -2.26 -33.66
N GLY A 605 25.39 -1.54 -34.57
CA GLY A 605 25.06 -2.08 -35.90
C GLY A 605 26.25 -2.37 -36.81
N LYS A 606 27.48 -2.05 -36.39
CA LYS A 606 28.73 -2.47 -37.06
C LYS A 606 29.41 -3.68 -36.41
N THR A 607 29.00 -4.06 -35.21
CA THR A 607 29.63 -5.11 -34.40
C THR A 607 28.69 -6.24 -34.01
N LYS A 608 27.37 -6.07 -34.14
CA LYS A 608 26.34 -7.04 -33.76
C LYS A 608 25.30 -7.20 -34.87
N ASN A 609 24.67 -8.37 -34.93
CA ASN A 609 23.61 -8.69 -35.87
C ASN A 609 22.26 -8.22 -35.31
N ILE A 610 21.77 -7.07 -35.78
CA ILE A 610 20.50 -6.49 -35.33
C ILE A 610 19.45 -6.66 -36.43
N THR A 611 18.32 -7.28 -36.09
CA THR A 611 17.18 -7.43 -36.99
C THR A 611 15.94 -6.76 -36.41
N LEU A 612 15.25 -5.94 -37.20
CA LEU A 612 13.92 -5.40 -36.94
C LEU A 612 12.89 -6.15 -37.78
N LEU A 613 11.99 -6.88 -37.12
CA LEU A 613 10.84 -7.52 -37.76
C LEU A 613 9.62 -6.60 -37.73
N SER A 614 9.00 -6.44 -38.90
CA SER A 614 7.73 -5.76 -39.06
C SER A 614 6.68 -6.75 -39.53
N GLY A 615 5.56 -6.83 -38.80
CA GLY A 615 4.39 -7.60 -39.23
C GLY A 615 3.58 -6.92 -40.34
N THR A 616 4.03 -5.79 -40.88
CA THR A 616 3.40 -5.10 -42.01
C THR A 616 4.36 -5.02 -43.19
N ASP A 617 3.85 -4.57 -44.33
CA ASP A 617 4.60 -4.36 -45.59
C ASP A 617 5.64 -3.24 -45.52
N ARG A 618 5.56 -2.38 -44.48
CA ARG A 618 6.49 -1.27 -44.23
C ARG A 618 6.64 -0.94 -42.75
N LEU A 619 7.63 -0.11 -42.42
CA LEU A 619 7.76 0.55 -41.11
C LEU A 619 6.79 1.72 -40.96
N LEU A 620 6.44 2.05 -39.71
CA LEU A 620 5.66 3.24 -39.33
C LEU A 620 4.33 3.35 -40.10
N LYS A 621 3.52 2.28 -40.09
CA LYS A 621 2.28 2.19 -40.88
C LYS A 621 1.28 3.35 -40.68
N ASN A 622 1.35 4.03 -39.53
CA ASN A 622 0.50 5.18 -39.18
C ASN A 622 0.94 6.50 -39.85
N LEU A 623 2.10 6.51 -40.51
CA LEU A 623 2.63 7.62 -41.29
C LEU A 623 2.60 7.29 -42.78
N ARG A 624 2.69 8.33 -43.61
CA ARG A 624 2.72 8.15 -45.07
C ARG A 624 3.93 7.29 -45.50
N PRO A 625 3.83 6.47 -46.56
CA PRO A 625 4.85 5.49 -46.95
C PRO A 625 6.27 6.05 -47.08
N ALA A 626 6.41 7.26 -47.63
CA ALA A 626 7.70 7.92 -47.83
C ALA A 626 8.47 8.16 -46.50
N ILE A 627 7.76 8.39 -45.39
CA ILE A 627 8.37 8.59 -44.08
C ILE A 627 8.91 7.26 -43.54
N GLY A 628 8.14 6.17 -43.67
CA GLY A 628 8.57 4.82 -43.29
C GLY A 628 9.79 4.35 -44.09
N ALA A 629 9.77 4.52 -45.42
CA ALA A 629 10.89 4.20 -46.30
C ALA A 629 12.17 4.97 -45.92
N ARG A 630 12.04 6.23 -45.50
CA ARG A 630 13.16 7.04 -45.04
C ARG A 630 13.75 6.53 -43.72
N ALA A 631 12.91 6.12 -42.77
CA ALA A 631 13.37 5.50 -41.52
C ALA A 631 14.16 4.22 -41.79
N GLU A 632 13.62 3.36 -42.67
CA GLU A 632 14.29 2.12 -43.08
C GLU A 632 15.64 2.39 -43.75
N GLY A 633 15.73 3.40 -44.62
CA GLY A 633 17.00 3.83 -45.22
C GLY A 633 18.04 4.26 -44.18
N TYR A 634 17.64 4.91 -43.08
CA TYR A 634 18.54 5.22 -41.98
C TYR A 634 18.97 3.97 -41.20
N LEU A 635 18.04 3.07 -40.87
CA LEU A 635 18.33 1.81 -40.17
C LEU A 635 19.32 0.94 -40.94
N ARG A 636 19.09 0.74 -42.24
CA ARG A 636 19.97 -0.08 -43.10
C ARG A 636 21.38 0.50 -43.17
N LYS A 637 21.55 1.83 -43.25
CA LYS A 637 22.88 2.48 -43.21
C LYS A 637 23.62 2.23 -41.89
N MET A 638 22.88 2.08 -40.79
CA MET A 638 23.43 1.72 -39.49
C MET A 638 23.74 0.22 -39.35
N GLY A 639 23.39 -0.62 -40.33
CA GLY A 639 23.63 -2.07 -40.30
C GLY A 639 22.49 -2.89 -39.70
N VAL A 640 21.32 -2.27 -39.48
CA VAL A 640 20.12 -3.00 -39.04
C VAL A 640 19.46 -3.67 -40.23
N LYS A 641 19.24 -4.99 -40.13
CA LYS A 641 18.41 -5.75 -41.08
C LYS A 641 16.94 -5.46 -40.80
N VAL A 642 16.17 -5.07 -41.81
CA VAL A 642 14.73 -4.84 -41.69
C VAL A 642 14.00 -5.88 -42.51
N VAL A 643 13.04 -6.57 -41.90
CA VAL A 643 12.24 -7.63 -42.54
C VAL A 643 10.77 -7.33 -42.35
N HIS A 644 9.99 -7.43 -43.43
CA HIS A 644 8.57 -7.09 -43.49
C HIS A 644 7.70 -8.34 -43.61
N ASN A 645 6.39 -8.19 -43.36
CA ASN A 645 5.39 -9.25 -43.47
C ASN A 645 5.69 -10.53 -42.66
N ILE A 646 6.51 -10.42 -41.61
CA ILE A 646 6.83 -11.52 -40.70
C ILE A 646 6.46 -11.13 -39.27
N ARG A 647 5.76 -12.02 -38.59
CA ARG A 647 5.43 -11.90 -37.16
C ARG A 647 6.15 -12.97 -36.37
N VAL A 648 6.37 -12.68 -35.08
CA VAL A 648 6.68 -13.71 -34.09
C VAL A 648 5.36 -14.30 -33.60
N GLU A 649 5.22 -15.62 -33.69
CA GLU A 649 4.04 -16.35 -33.21
C GLU A 649 4.24 -16.86 -31.79
N SER A 650 5.45 -17.34 -31.48
CA SER A 650 5.81 -17.81 -30.15
C SER A 650 7.30 -17.59 -29.89
N SER A 651 7.66 -17.53 -28.61
CA SER A 651 9.06 -17.50 -28.17
C SER A 651 9.21 -18.30 -26.89
N LYS A 652 10.34 -19.01 -26.76
CA LYS A 652 10.69 -19.76 -25.56
C LYS A 652 12.08 -19.33 -25.11
N ASP A 653 12.19 -18.90 -23.86
CA ASP A 653 13.48 -18.58 -23.25
C ASP A 653 14.28 -19.88 -23.03
N GLY A 654 15.49 -19.91 -23.56
CA GLY A 654 16.43 -21.02 -23.43
C GLY A 654 17.56 -20.73 -22.43
N GLY A 655 17.51 -19.62 -21.70
CA GLY A 655 18.58 -19.20 -20.79
C GLY A 655 19.86 -18.87 -21.56
N ASP A 656 20.97 -19.52 -21.19
CA ASP A 656 22.29 -19.32 -21.84
C ASP A 656 22.30 -19.70 -23.33
N ASN A 657 21.33 -20.52 -23.78
CA ASN A 657 21.19 -20.91 -25.18
C ASN A 657 20.45 -19.87 -26.03
N GLY A 658 20.07 -18.73 -25.46
CA GLY A 658 19.29 -17.69 -26.12
C GLY A 658 17.79 -18.03 -26.23
N THR A 659 17.04 -17.13 -26.84
CA THR A 659 15.58 -17.25 -27.02
C THR A 659 15.28 -17.91 -28.36
N LEU A 660 14.57 -19.04 -28.34
CA LEU A 660 14.03 -19.68 -29.53
C LEU A 660 12.76 -18.93 -29.95
N VAL A 661 12.67 -18.55 -31.22
CA VAL A 661 11.60 -17.74 -31.80
C VAL A 661 10.98 -18.48 -32.98
N GLN A 662 9.67 -18.58 -33.01
CA GLN A 662 8.89 -19.12 -34.13
C GLN A 662 8.23 -17.98 -34.91
N LEU A 663 8.42 -17.99 -36.23
CA LEU A 663 7.97 -16.95 -37.14
C LEU A 663 6.74 -17.40 -37.94
N SER A 664 5.94 -16.43 -38.38
CA SER A 664 4.69 -16.67 -39.12
C SER A 664 4.86 -17.25 -40.54
N ASN A 665 6.09 -17.37 -41.02
CA ASN A 665 6.42 -18.07 -42.27
C ASN A 665 6.81 -19.55 -42.03
N GLY A 666 6.69 -20.04 -40.79
CA GLY A 666 7.08 -21.39 -40.39
C GLY A 666 8.55 -21.56 -40.03
N GLU A 667 9.38 -20.53 -40.21
CA GLU A 667 10.80 -20.58 -39.81
C GLU A 667 10.97 -20.45 -38.30
N THR A 668 12.06 -21.03 -37.79
CA THR A 668 12.49 -20.87 -36.39
C THR A 668 13.91 -20.31 -36.36
N MET A 669 14.18 -19.42 -35.41
CA MET A 669 15.52 -18.89 -35.17
C MET A 669 15.81 -18.75 -33.67
N THR A 670 17.07 -18.87 -33.29
CA THR A 670 17.53 -18.59 -31.93
C THR A 670 18.27 -17.26 -31.91
N VAL A 671 17.97 -16.41 -30.93
CA VAL A 671 18.57 -15.08 -30.76
C VAL A 671 18.98 -14.85 -29.32
N ASP A 672 20.10 -14.16 -29.10
CA ASP A 672 20.59 -13.91 -27.75
C ASP A 672 19.67 -12.95 -26.99
N ILE A 673 19.07 -11.99 -27.70
CA ILE A 673 18.14 -11.01 -27.14
C ILE A 673 16.93 -10.86 -28.04
N LEU A 674 15.74 -10.98 -27.44
CA LEU A 674 14.45 -10.67 -28.03
C LEU A 674 13.83 -9.43 -27.36
N ILE A 675 13.59 -8.37 -28.13
CA ILE A 675 12.89 -7.17 -27.67
C ILE A 675 11.54 -7.05 -28.38
N THR A 676 10.47 -7.36 -27.66
CA THR A 676 9.10 -7.29 -28.20
C THR A 676 8.52 -5.89 -28.03
N ALA A 677 8.51 -5.11 -29.13
CA ALA A 677 7.97 -3.76 -29.24
C ALA A 677 6.64 -3.74 -30.01
N THR A 678 5.81 -4.76 -29.82
CA THR A 678 4.50 -4.88 -30.48
C THR A 678 3.42 -4.11 -29.71
N GLY A 679 2.30 -3.81 -30.38
CA GLY A 679 1.22 -2.95 -29.87
C GLY A 679 0.71 -3.30 -28.47
N ARG A 680 0.06 -2.32 -27.83
CA ARG A 680 -0.44 -2.41 -26.46
C ARG A 680 -1.95 -2.68 -26.47
N ALA A 681 -2.40 -3.62 -25.64
CA ALA A 681 -3.82 -3.85 -25.41
C ALA A 681 -4.34 -2.91 -24.31
N PRO A 682 -5.58 -2.40 -24.39
CA PRO A 682 -6.19 -1.64 -23.31
C PRO A 682 -6.13 -2.38 -21.97
N ALA A 683 -5.75 -1.69 -20.89
CA ALA A 683 -5.63 -2.27 -19.56
C ALA A 683 -7.00 -2.34 -18.85
N SER A 684 -7.97 -3.03 -19.45
CA SER A 684 -9.39 -3.01 -19.09
C SER A 684 -9.92 -4.32 -18.48
N SER A 685 -9.05 -5.30 -18.20
CA SER A 685 -9.47 -6.65 -17.74
C SER A 685 -10.25 -6.67 -16.43
N PHE A 686 -10.25 -5.58 -15.66
CA PHE A 686 -11.02 -5.43 -14.42
C PHE A 686 -12.43 -4.84 -14.64
N LEU A 687 -12.77 -4.49 -15.88
CA LEU A 687 -14.03 -3.84 -16.23
C LEU A 687 -15.04 -4.86 -16.76
N PRO A 688 -16.33 -4.65 -16.50
CA PRO A 688 -17.40 -5.43 -17.15
C PRO A 688 -17.35 -5.32 -18.68
N GLU A 689 -17.59 -6.45 -19.36
CA GLU A 689 -17.49 -6.54 -20.82
C GLU A 689 -18.43 -5.56 -21.56
N PHE A 690 -19.60 -5.23 -20.98
CA PHE A 690 -20.55 -4.30 -21.61
C PHE A 690 -20.03 -2.86 -21.72
N LEU A 691 -18.94 -2.51 -21.03
CA LEU A 691 -18.28 -1.20 -21.16
C LEU A 691 -17.24 -1.17 -22.29
N LEU A 692 -16.96 -2.31 -22.93
CA LEU A 692 -15.80 -2.48 -23.80
C LEU A 692 -16.19 -2.67 -25.28
N ASP A 693 -15.35 -2.18 -26.18
CA ASP A 693 -15.43 -2.45 -27.62
C ASP A 693 -14.73 -3.78 -27.97
N SER A 694 -14.73 -4.14 -29.26
CA SER A 694 -14.09 -5.37 -29.74
C SER A 694 -12.56 -5.43 -29.54
N ARG A 695 -11.91 -4.29 -29.28
CA ARG A 695 -10.49 -4.20 -28.92
C ARG A 695 -10.27 -4.26 -27.41
N LYS A 696 -11.33 -4.47 -26.64
CA LYS A 696 -11.39 -4.35 -25.18
C LYS A 696 -11.13 -2.93 -24.68
N ALA A 697 -11.30 -1.89 -25.49
CA ALA A 697 -11.17 -0.50 -25.06
C ALA A 697 -12.49 0.01 -24.48
N VAL A 698 -12.44 0.91 -23.50
CA VAL A 698 -13.63 1.49 -22.86
C VAL A 698 -14.37 2.39 -23.85
N VAL A 699 -15.64 2.09 -24.10
CA VAL A 699 -16.50 2.89 -24.98
C VAL A 699 -16.76 4.23 -24.31
N VAL A 700 -16.40 5.31 -25.00
CA VAL A 700 -16.64 6.68 -24.54
C VAL A 700 -17.45 7.47 -25.56
N ASP A 701 -18.18 8.47 -25.09
CA ASP A 701 -18.82 9.45 -25.96
C ASP A 701 -17.84 10.55 -26.42
N ASP A 702 -18.34 11.50 -27.19
CA ASP A 702 -17.58 12.67 -27.66
C ASP A 702 -17.12 13.57 -26.50
N PHE A 703 -17.58 13.37 -25.27
CA PHE A 703 -17.19 14.16 -24.09
C PHE A 703 -16.21 13.39 -23.19
N LEU A 704 -15.72 12.24 -23.65
CA LEU A 704 -14.85 11.31 -22.91
C LEU A 704 -15.52 10.70 -21.65
N ARG A 705 -16.86 10.76 -21.58
CA ARG A 705 -17.66 10.09 -20.56
C ARG A 705 -17.88 8.63 -20.94
N VAL A 706 -18.23 7.80 -19.97
CA VAL A 706 -18.61 6.39 -20.15
C VAL A 706 -20.09 6.24 -19.82
N PRO A 707 -21.03 6.53 -20.75
CA PRO A 707 -22.46 6.60 -20.43
C PRO A 707 -23.01 5.31 -19.82
N ALA A 708 -22.54 4.16 -20.31
CA ALA A 708 -22.94 2.86 -19.81
C ALA A 708 -22.52 2.58 -18.35
N ALA A 709 -21.55 3.32 -17.81
CA ALA A 709 -21.12 3.20 -16.41
C ALA A 709 -21.85 4.18 -15.46
N GLY A 710 -22.77 5.00 -15.99
CA GLY A 710 -23.51 5.99 -15.24
C GLY A 710 -22.82 7.36 -15.18
N PRO A 711 -23.40 8.32 -14.43
CA PRO A 711 -22.94 9.71 -14.42
C PRO A 711 -21.55 9.85 -13.78
N ARG A 712 -20.81 10.86 -14.26
CA ARG A 712 -19.47 11.26 -13.78
C ARG A 712 -18.43 10.13 -13.83
N VAL A 713 -18.53 9.26 -14.83
CA VAL A 713 -17.50 8.27 -15.17
C VAL A 713 -16.86 8.64 -16.49
N TYR A 714 -15.53 8.69 -16.53
CA TYR A 714 -14.74 9.13 -17.68
C TYR A 714 -13.66 8.10 -17.99
N ALA A 715 -13.21 8.05 -19.24
CA ALA A 715 -12.03 7.28 -19.63
C ALA A 715 -11.16 8.06 -20.62
N LEU A 716 -9.84 8.04 -20.42
CA LEU A 716 -8.90 8.73 -21.28
C LEU A 716 -7.53 8.02 -21.35
N GLY A 717 -6.78 8.31 -22.42
CA GLY A 717 -5.55 7.59 -22.75
C GLY A 717 -5.83 6.24 -23.39
N ASP A 718 -4.83 5.35 -23.39
CA ASP A 718 -4.86 4.09 -24.16
C ASP A 718 -5.94 3.09 -23.73
N ILE A 719 -6.61 3.32 -22.60
CA ILE A 719 -7.76 2.52 -22.18
C ILE A 719 -9.06 2.90 -22.93
N ALA A 720 -9.15 4.14 -23.43
CA ALA A 720 -10.36 4.65 -24.08
C ALA A 720 -10.42 4.27 -25.57
N SER A 721 -11.62 3.97 -26.05
CA SER A 721 -11.91 3.58 -27.44
C SER A 721 -11.53 4.64 -28.47
N THR A 722 -11.47 5.92 -28.09
CA THR A 722 -11.04 7.02 -28.97
C THR A 722 -9.52 7.14 -29.11
N SER A 723 -8.72 6.43 -28.30
CA SER A 723 -7.25 6.46 -28.38
C SER A 723 -6.70 5.66 -29.55
N LYS A 724 -5.62 6.18 -30.15
CA LYS A 724 -4.81 5.53 -31.20
C LYS A 724 -3.54 4.89 -30.62
N GLY A 725 -3.37 4.91 -29.29
CA GLY A 725 -2.29 4.21 -28.61
C GLY A 725 -1.00 5.03 -28.48
N GLY A 726 -1.08 6.35 -28.31
CA GLY A 726 0.09 7.23 -28.17
C GLY A 726 -0.08 8.34 -27.13
N ALA A 727 1.00 8.69 -26.43
CA ALA A 727 1.02 9.75 -25.42
C ALA A 727 0.58 11.14 -25.95
N VAL A 728 0.62 11.34 -27.27
CA VAL A 728 0.12 12.55 -27.93
C VAL A 728 -1.40 12.67 -27.81
N ASP A 729 -2.15 11.56 -27.84
CA ASP A 729 -3.61 11.57 -27.74
C ASP A 729 -4.06 12.20 -26.41
N ILE A 730 -3.31 11.89 -25.33
CA ILE A 730 -3.56 12.43 -23.98
C ILE A 730 -3.46 13.95 -23.97
N LYS A 731 -2.56 14.56 -24.76
CA LYS A 731 -2.45 16.04 -24.83
C LYS A 731 -3.73 16.70 -25.36
N TYR A 732 -4.45 16.02 -26.24
CA TYR A 732 -5.71 16.53 -26.80
C TYR A 732 -6.92 16.11 -25.97
N MET A 733 -6.87 14.94 -25.32
CA MET A 733 -7.93 14.47 -24.43
C MET A 733 -7.98 15.24 -23.12
N MET A 734 -6.83 15.61 -22.55
CA MET A 734 -6.72 16.24 -21.23
C MET A 734 -7.56 17.53 -21.09
N PRO A 735 -7.44 18.55 -21.95
CA PRO A 735 -8.24 19.77 -21.80
C PRO A 735 -9.74 19.48 -21.89
N VAL A 736 -10.15 18.57 -22.78
CA VAL A 736 -11.57 18.19 -22.94
C VAL A 736 -12.09 17.45 -21.70
N ALA A 737 -11.33 16.47 -21.20
CA ALA A 737 -11.69 15.72 -20.00
C ALA A 737 -11.84 16.66 -18.80
N ILE A 738 -10.90 17.60 -18.60
CA ILE A 738 -10.95 18.56 -17.50
C ILE A 738 -12.13 19.53 -17.64
N ALA A 739 -12.43 20.03 -18.84
CA ALA A 739 -13.59 20.89 -19.06
C ALA A 739 -14.89 20.17 -18.69
N ASN A 740 -15.07 18.93 -19.16
CA ASN A 740 -16.30 18.17 -18.90
C ASN A 740 -16.41 17.70 -17.44
N ILE A 741 -15.30 17.29 -16.82
CA ILE A 741 -15.26 17.00 -15.37
C ILE A 741 -15.64 18.25 -14.56
N THR A 742 -15.11 19.42 -14.93
CA THR A 742 -15.43 20.69 -14.24
C THR A 742 -16.91 21.04 -14.38
N PHE A 743 -17.44 20.92 -15.60
CA PHE A 743 -18.85 21.14 -15.90
C PHE A 743 -19.77 20.21 -15.09
N ASP A 744 -19.46 18.92 -15.06
CA ASP A 744 -20.28 17.92 -14.38
C ASP A 744 -20.20 18.01 -12.86
N LEU A 745 -19.07 18.46 -12.30
CA LEU A 745 -18.89 18.67 -10.86
C LEU A 745 -19.51 19.99 -10.38
N SER A 746 -19.64 20.98 -11.25
CA SER A 746 -20.28 22.26 -10.93
C SER A 746 -21.78 22.29 -11.18
N ASP A 747 -22.36 21.18 -11.65
CA ASP A 747 -23.74 21.10 -12.16
C ASP A 747 -24.02 22.16 -13.23
N GLY A 748 -23.01 22.49 -14.06
CA GLY A 748 -23.07 23.50 -15.10
C GLY A 748 -23.08 24.96 -14.61
N ARG A 749 -22.75 25.22 -13.33
CA ARG A 749 -22.86 26.55 -12.70
C ARG A 749 -21.59 27.40 -12.76
N THR A 750 -20.45 26.82 -13.11
CA THR A 750 -19.21 27.59 -13.33
C THR A 750 -19.31 28.31 -14.67
N GLY A 751 -19.46 29.63 -14.66
CA GLY A 751 -19.69 30.46 -15.85
C GLY A 751 -18.60 30.42 -16.94
N GLU A 752 -17.47 29.75 -16.70
CA GLU A 752 -16.41 29.50 -17.68
C GLU A 752 -16.38 28.06 -18.22
N ALA A 753 -17.05 27.09 -17.59
CA ALA A 753 -17.05 25.71 -18.04
C ALA A 753 -18.21 25.45 -19.01
N HIS A 754 -17.88 25.19 -20.27
CA HIS A 754 -18.82 24.66 -21.25
C HIS A 754 -18.40 23.24 -21.61
N GLU A 755 -19.37 22.39 -21.93
CA GLU A 755 -19.05 21.06 -22.45
C GLU A 755 -18.18 21.17 -23.71
N GLN A 756 -17.12 20.36 -23.75
CA GLN A 756 -16.20 20.29 -24.86
C GLN A 756 -16.29 18.92 -25.52
N ARG A 757 -16.44 18.93 -26.85
CA ARG A 757 -16.37 17.70 -27.65
C ARG A 757 -14.92 17.39 -28.01
N TYR A 758 -14.51 16.16 -27.73
CA TYR A 758 -13.28 15.57 -28.21
C TYR A 758 -13.46 15.15 -29.67
N LEU A 759 -12.71 15.83 -30.55
CA LEU A 759 -12.58 15.45 -31.94
C LEU A 759 -11.17 14.88 -32.16
N PRO A 760 -11.01 13.54 -32.27
CA PRO A 760 -9.72 12.95 -32.48
C PRO A 760 -9.07 13.52 -33.74
N SER A 761 -7.85 14.05 -33.63
CA SER A 761 -7.12 14.53 -34.81
C SER A 761 -6.92 13.39 -35.80
N THR A 762 -7.38 13.58 -37.03
CA THR A 762 -7.13 12.64 -38.15
C THR A 762 -5.78 12.88 -38.82
N LYS A 763 -5.13 14.02 -38.56
CA LYS A 763 -3.84 14.38 -39.14
C LYS A 763 -2.71 13.57 -38.48
N GLU A 764 -1.77 13.08 -39.30
CA GLU A 764 -0.59 12.36 -38.81
C GLU A 764 0.31 13.27 -37.95
N THR A 765 0.51 12.86 -36.69
CA THR A 765 1.39 13.53 -35.74
C THR A 765 2.20 12.46 -34.99
N GLN A 766 3.46 12.27 -35.37
CA GLN A 766 4.37 11.34 -34.72
C GLN A 766 5.82 11.75 -35.02
N LEU A 767 6.66 11.74 -33.98
CA LEU A 767 8.09 12.02 -34.09
C LEU A 767 8.87 10.77 -33.67
N VAL A 768 9.68 10.25 -34.60
CA VAL A 768 10.38 8.97 -34.46
C VAL A 768 11.89 9.19 -34.66
N PRO A 769 12.67 9.31 -33.58
CA PRO A 769 14.12 9.23 -33.65
C PRO A 769 14.57 7.92 -34.30
N VAL A 770 15.60 7.98 -35.13
CA VAL A 770 16.18 6.80 -35.78
C VAL A 770 17.69 6.88 -35.54
N GLY A 771 18.10 6.34 -34.39
CA GLY A 771 19.45 6.51 -33.85
C GLY A 771 19.70 7.90 -33.25
N ARG A 772 20.96 8.19 -32.92
CA ARG A 772 21.34 9.36 -32.12
C ARG A 772 21.27 10.72 -32.82
N SER A 773 21.25 10.74 -34.15
CA SER A 773 21.43 11.98 -34.93
C SER A 773 20.36 12.22 -36.00
N LYS A 774 19.47 11.25 -36.23
CA LYS A 774 18.44 11.32 -37.27
C LYS A 774 17.06 11.02 -36.69
N GLY A 775 16.04 11.38 -37.45
CA GLY A 775 14.67 11.07 -37.14
C GLY A 775 13.77 11.35 -38.32
N VAL A 776 12.58 10.78 -38.26
CA VAL A 776 11.51 11.02 -39.22
C VAL A 776 10.23 11.35 -38.46
N GLY A 777 9.30 12.02 -39.12
CA GLY A 777 8.03 12.31 -38.49
C GLY A 777 7.17 13.26 -39.29
N ALA A 778 5.97 13.47 -38.77
CA ALA A 778 5.05 14.48 -39.21
C ALA A 778 4.40 15.14 -37.98
N VAL A 779 4.01 16.41 -38.13
CA VAL A 779 3.28 17.17 -37.12
C VAL A 779 2.12 17.86 -37.84
N PHE A 780 0.88 17.57 -37.42
CA PHE A 780 -0.34 18.07 -38.05
C PHE A 780 -0.41 17.81 -39.57
N GLY A 781 0.06 16.64 -40.02
CA GLY A 781 0.06 16.29 -41.44
C GLY A 781 1.21 16.92 -42.25
N TRP A 782 2.04 17.77 -41.66
CA TRP A 782 3.23 18.32 -42.29
C TRP A 782 4.44 17.46 -42.00
N TRP A 783 5.23 17.16 -43.04
CA TRP A 783 6.51 16.47 -42.87
C TRP A 783 7.45 17.28 -41.98
N THR A 784 8.14 16.62 -41.04
CA THR A 784 9.08 17.25 -40.13
C THR A 784 10.52 16.94 -40.55
N PRO A 785 11.36 17.96 -40.84
CA PRO A 785 12.77 17.75 -41.14
C PRO A 785 13.51 17.03 -40.00
N SER A 786 14.46 16.15 -40.35
CA SER A 786 15.18 15.30 -39.39
C SER A 786 15.85 16.07 -38.26
N PHE A 787 16.35 17.29 -38.52
CA PHE A 787 16.96 18.14 -37.50
C PHE A 787 15.95 18.51 -36.39
N PHE A 788 14.70 18.82 -36.75
CA PHE A 788 13.65 19.13 -35.78
C PHE A 788 13.21 17.90 -35.00
N VAL A 789 13.12 16.73 -35.64
CA VAL A 789 12.83 15.47 -34.92
C VAL A 789 13.90 15.19 -33.87
N TRP A 790 15.18 15.40 -34.22
CA TRP A 790 16.30 15.30 -33.29
C TRP A 790 16.21 16.34 -32.18
N LEU A 791 15.98 17.61 -32.52
CA LEU A 791 15.91 18.71 -31.55
C LEU A 791 14.78 18.53 -30.52
N ILE A 792 13.60 18.13 -30.99
CA ILE A 792 12.39 18.00 -30.16
C ILE A 792 12.42 16.71 -29.32
N LYS A 793 12.84 15.59 -29.92
CA LYS A 793 12.80 14.27 -29.27
C LYS A 793 14.14 13.55 -29.30
N GLY A 794 14.82 13.43 -30.43
CA GLY A 794 16.00 12.54 -30.56
C GLY A 794 17.22 12.88 -29.68
N ARG A 795 17.39 14.14 -29.27
CA ARG A 795 18.52 14.60 -28.44
C ARG A 795 18.45 14.05 -27.02
N THR A 796 17.28 14.13 -26.38
CA THR A 796 17.09 13.79 -24.96
C THR A 796 15.98 12.78 -24.73
N PHE A 797 15.33 12.27 -25.79
CA PHE A 797 14.10 11.48 -25.69
C PHE A 797 13.03 12.12 -24.80
N MET A 798 13.09 13.44 -24.65
CA MET A 798 12.22 14.23 -23.79
C MET A 798 12.28 13.82 -22.30
N PHE A 799 13.37 13.19 -21.82
CA PHE A 799 13.58 12.86 -20.39
C PHE A 799 13.32 14.01 -19.42
N PRO A 800 13.67 15.29 -19.72
CA PRO A 800 13.33 16.40 -18.83
C PRO A 800 11.82 16.58 -18.55
N ASN A 801 10.95 15.97 -19.35
CA ASN A 801 9.50 16.01 -19.13
C ASN A 801 9.00 14.87 -18.21
N ALA A 802 9.83 13.87 -17.88
CA ALA A 802 9.46 12.79 -16.98
C ALA A 802 9.11 13.32 -15.59
N LEU A 803 10.05 14.05 -14.97
CA LEU A 803 9.83 14.70 -13.67
C LEU A 803 8.68 15.71 -13.74
N LYS A 804 8.62 16.53 -14.79
CA LYS A 804 7.53 17.50 -14.97
C LYS A 804 6.16 16.83 -14.99
N THR A 805 6.05 15.64 -15.58
CA THR A 805 4.79 14.89 -15.66
C THR A 805 4.32 14.50 -14.25
N VAL A 806 5.24 14.01 -13.42
CA VAL A 806 4.93 13.66 -12.02
C VAL A 806 4.60 14.89 -11.18
N LEU A 807 5.30 16.02 -11.38
CA LEU A 807 5.04 17.28 -10.69
C LEU A 807 3.79 18.03 -11.22
N GLY A 808 3.18 17.54 -12.31
CA GLY A 808 2.04 18.18 -12.95
C GLY A 808 2.34 19.58 -13.50
N THR A 809 3.52 19.75 -14.14
CA THR A 809 3.99 21.01 -14.73
C THR A 809 4.18 20.92 -16.26
N VAL A 810 3.61 19.89 -16.89
CA VAL A 810 3.66 19.63 -18.34
C VAL A 810 2.50 20.30 -19.08
#